data_AF-A0A1I4QBT1-F1
#
_entry.id   AF-A0A1I4QBT1-F1
#
_cell.length_a   1.000
_cell.length_b   1.000
_cell.length_c   1.000
_cell.angle_alpha   90.00
_cell.angle_beta   90.00
_cell.angle_gamma   90.00
#
_symmetry.space_group_name_H-M   'P 1'
#
loop_
_entity.id
_entity.type
_entity.pdbx_description
1 polymer ?
#
loop_
_entity_poly.entity_id
_entity_poly.type
_entity_poly.pdbx_seq_one_letter_code
_entity_poly.pdbx_strand_id
1 'polypeptide(L)'
;MKTSASLGVVAALAAFNCPSLAQAETPRETLVRQWLETAAFGLPVTIGGSNFDPATQTVTLSDVSIGELDDDLIAVHFDELSVEDPRLAPGDAFAAHAVRASNYKVDIHYDVAKWFPGLAALESGSSGKEPDKAASPAPKQKPAKKMQEESRSDNQTDDKTPSAPERDSETETTAPPVVDYSFSAETMLVERLVFPRPPKALPSDRPVYETVFSYAGWMTSVRADWAEVNEVRLETSGMSEGDFVTTYSLAYMSGMHDGRVERAGINSMEQKPKDETSPLKSVTIDSTYVIGTDFGKALEALDPAKYVGGVGDGRARTIYSQYGLNNIVLAFDGATASIGNIEANNVFLRQTNQPVIKQIMEALGDPKQIEADPITFISTVLPNYTQLMGVGLVRASKIEVKADDESFDFGVNSFDGNDISGNGIGAFTLRDITASSKDTSIKGSLSLLTLQDIRFGSLASLLDLGKSASEGNQPSGEAMREALVNGGTSFGFIELSTLSVESPLGSVGLSSLALTSGDYMGTLPQRSDFTFTSLSLPVALLMDETVVSELTGMGYETLDVSGGLTVSWDAEKGDLHLEDLTLKAADMGAVSSDFHLDGLPLSLIEKPEEIEARMKEANLVSASVTYGNGGIVEKAFEAQAKKNGQDGDKLRENIAGALPLMLSFLEDPKLQAKFEKPIADFIKDPKSITLTMAPDKPVPFAELEKVNTDKPNDLIRLLNVGVIANQ
;
A
#
# COMPACT_ATOMS: atom_id res chain seq x y z
N MET A 1 92.62 -20.93 -33.24
CA MET A 1 91.30 -20.84 -33.89
C MET A 1 90.53 -22.11 -33.52
N LYS A 2 89.36 -21.94 -32.87
CA LYS A 2 88.36 -22.95 -32.45
C LYS A 2 88.68 -23.80 -31.19
N THR A 3 87.97 -23.40 -30.13
CA THR A 3 87.80 -23.87 -28.73
C THR A 3 87.35 -25.34 -28.66
N SER A 4 88.16 -26.25 -28.11
CA SER A 4 88.41 -26.61 -26.68
C SER A 4 87.38 -27.57 -26.06
N ALA A 5 87.77 -28.85 -26.05
CA ALA A 5 87.40 -29.91 -25.11
C ALA A 5 87.94 -29.57 -23.67
N SER A 6 87.65 -30.23 -22.55
CA SER A 6 87.65 -31.67 -22.25
C SER A 6 87.52 -31.91 -20.71
N LEU A 7 87.01 -33.08 -20.29
CA LEU A 7 86.98 -33.68 -18.92
C LEU A 7 86.04 -33.02 -17.88
N GLY A 8 85.34 -33.72 -16.97
CA GLY A 8 85.45 -35.10 -16.49
C GLY A 8 84.28 -35.49 -15.54
N VAL A 9 84.39 -36.69 -14.97
CA VAL A 9 83.36 -37.52 -14.31
C VAL A 9 83.17 -37.18 -12.80
N VAL A 10 81.97 -37.46 -12.26
CA VAL A 10 81.51 -37.45 -10.84
C VAL A 10 81.06 -36.10 -10.22
N ALA A 11 79.75 -35.85 -10.17
CA ALA A 11 78.99 -35.32 -9.01
C ALA A 11 77.52 -35.01 -9.40
N ALA A 12 76.59 -35.20 -8.45
CA ALA A 12 75.18 -34.77 -8.45
C ALA A 12 74.14 -35.67 -9.16
N LEU A 13 73.99 -36.89 -8.64
CA LEU A 13 72.74 -37.66 -8.69
C LEU A 13 72.18 -37.88 -7.26
N ALA A 14 72.31 -36.87 -6.40
CA ALA A 14 71.77 -36.86 -5.03
C ALA A 14 71.43 -35.42 -4.59
N ALA A 15 70.29 -34.91 -5.05
CA ALA A 15 69.51 -33.83 -4.42
C ALA A 15 68.09 -33.80 -5.03
N PHE A 16 67.42 -34.96 -5.05
CA PHE A 16 65.95 -35.02 -5.05
C PHE A 16 65.52 -35.13 -3.59
N ASN A 17 64.46 -34.40 -3.21
CA ASN A 17 63.95 -34.13 -1.85
C ASN A 17 64.65 -33.00 -1.08
N CYS A 18 64.56 -31.77 -1.60
CA CYS A 18 64.17 -30.70 -0.68
C CYS A 18 62.64 -30.79 -0.54
N PRO A 19 62.06 -31.02 0.66
CA PRO A 19 60.70 -30.53 0.88
C PRO A 19 60.71 -29.05 0.49
N SER A 20 59.72 -28.61 -0.27
CA SER A 20 59.43 -27.18 -0.36
C SER A 20 59.53 -26.64 1.06
N LEU A 21 60.46 -25.71 1.29
CA LEU A 21 60.48 -24.96 2.53
C LEU A 21 59.14 -24.21 2.56
N ALA A 22 58.12 -24.83 3.16
CA ALA A 22 56.98 -24.11 3.65
C ALA A 22 57.57 -23.05 4.57
N GLN A 23 57.63 -21.80 4.09
CA GLN A 23 57.97 -20.68 4.95
C GLN A 23 57.03 -20.77 6.15
N ALA A 24 57.59 -20.71 7.35
CA ALA A 24 56.77 -20.68 8.55
C ALA A 24 55.82 -19.49 8.45
N GLU A 25 54.52 -19.77 8.53
CA GLU A 25 53.44 -18.78 8.42
C GLU A 25 53.72 -17.62 9.39
N THR A 26 53.65 -16.39 8.89
CA THR A 26 53.94 -15.22 9.70
C THR A 26 52.79 -14.94 10.68
N PRO A 27 53.03 -14.24 11.81
CA PRO A 27 51.96 -13.89 12.75
C PRO A 27 50.79 -13.11 12.11
N ARG A 28 51.06 -12.33 11.04
CA ARG A 28 50.04 -11.60 10.30
C ARG A 28 49.19 -12.53 9.44
N GLU A 29 49.79 -13.52 8.77
CA GLU A 29 49.06 -14.54 8.02
C GLU A 29 48.15 -15.36 8.96
N THR A 30 48.67 -15.80 10.11
CA THR A 30 47.86 -16.50 11.12
C THR A 30 46.68 -15.65 11.60
N LEU A 31 46.88 -14.34 11.80
CA LEU A 31 45.81 -13.42 12.21
C LEU A 31 44.70 -13.31 11.16
N VAL A 32 45.06 -13.20 9.87
CA VAL A 32 44.06 -13.15 8.78
C VAL A 32 43.29 -14.46 8.67
N ARG A 33 43.98 -15.61 8.77
CA ARG A 33 43.34 -16.92 8.76
C ARG A 33 42.33 -17.07 9.91
N GLN A 34 42.70 -16.69 11.13
CA GLN A 34 41.81 -16.75 12.30
C GLN A 34 40.59 -15.84 12.15
N TRP A 35 40.78 -14.64 11.57
CA TRP A 35 39.66 -13.75 11.27
C TRP A 35 38.71 -14.38 10.25
N LEU A 36 39.22 -14.96 9.16
CA LEU A 36 38.40 -15.63 8.15
C LEU A 36 37.61 -16.81 8.72
N GLU A 37 38.26 -17.68 9.50
CA GLU A 37 37.58 -18.80 10.19
C GLU A 37 36.46 -18.30 11.12
N THR A 38 36.68 -17.15 11.77
CA THR A 38 35.67 -16.51 12.64
C THR A 38 34.54 -15.90 11.82
N ALA A 39 34.85 -15.22 10.71
CA ALA A 39 33.89 -14.57 9.82
C ALA A 39 33.10 -15.57 8.96
N ALA A 40 33.57 -16.81 8.84
CA ALA A 40 32.87 -17.92 8.19
C ALA A 40 31.72 -18.51 9.04
N PHE A 41 31.54 -18.05 10.29
CA PHE A 41 30.47 -18.50 11.19
C PHE A 41 30.35 -20.03 11.35
N GLY A 42 31.48 -20.73 11.30
CA GLY A 42 31.55 -22.19 11.46
C GLY A 42 31.54 -22.98 10.14
N LEU A 43 31.41 -22.32 8.99
CA LEU A 43 31.62 -22.95 7.69
C LEU A 43 33.11 -23.31 7.50
N PRO A 44 33.43 -24.42 6.82
CA PRO A 44 34.81 -24.80 6.55
C PRO A 44 35.49 -23.75 5.68
N VAL A 45 36.74 -23.40 6.02
CA VAL A 45 37.56 -22.45 5.23
C VAL A 45 38.75 -23.20 4.64
N THR A 46 38.91 -23.13 3.33
CA THR A 46 40.08 -23.66 2.60
C THR A 46 40.83 -22.51 1.94
N ILE A 47 42.17 -22.59 1.95
CA ILE A 47 43.06 -21.57 1.41
C ILE A 47 44.15 -22.29 0.62
N GLY A 48 44.20 -22.08 -0.70
CA GLY A 48 45.18 -22.72 -1.58
C GLY A 48 46.61 -22.21 -1.41
N GLY A 49 46.78 -20.91 -1.13
CA GLY A 49 48.09 -20.29 -0.92
C GLY A 49 48.03 -19.04 -0.03
N SER A 50 49.14 -18.71 0.61
CA SER A 50 49.30 -17.53 1.48
C SER A 50 50.69 -16.92 1.27
N ASN A 51 50.76 -15.60 1.24
CA ASN A 51 52.00 -14.84 1.14
C ASN A 51 51.91 -13.52 1.92
N PHE A 52 52.99 -13.14 2.59
CA PHE A 52 53.10 -11.86 3.30
C PHE A 52 54.16 -10.95 2.67
N ASP A 53 53.77 -9.76 2.23
CA ASP A 53 54.68 -8.71 1.76
C ASP A 53 55.00 -7.71 2.89
N PRO A 54 56.23 -7.72 3.43
CA PRO A 54 56.63 -6.80 4.48
C PRO A 54 56.79 -5.33 4.01
N ALA A 55 56.92 -5.05 2.71
CA ALA A 55 57.05 -3.68 2.23
C ALA A 55 55.70 -2.93 2.31
N THR A 56 54.62 -3.64 1.98
CA THR A 56 53.24 -3.12 2.00
C THR A 56 52.48 -3.50 3.28
N GLN A 57 53.04 -4.42 4.09
CA GLN A 57 52.35 -5.04 5.23
C GLN A 57 51.06 -5.76 4.83
N THR A 58 51.04 -6.34 3.64
CA THR A 58 49.87 -7.00 3.06
C THR A 58 50.01 -8.52 3.13
N VAL A 59 48.93 -9.18 3.57
CA VAL A 59 48.76 -10.63 3.45
C VAL A 59 47.88 -10.90 2.24
N THR A 60 48.34 -11.73 1.31
CA THR A 60 47.56 -12.18 0.15
C THR A 60 47.31 -13.67 0.26
N LEU A 61 46.04 -14.05 0.17
CA LEU A 61 45.58 -15.43 0.11
C LEU A 61 45.06 -15.72 -1.29
N SER A 62 45.37 -16.88 -1.84
CA SER A 62 44.89 -17.33 -3.15
C SER A 62 43.98 -18.54 -3.01
N ASP A 63 42.96 -18.63 -3.85
CA ASP A 63 42.02 -19.76 -3.90
C ASP A 63 41.38 -20.00 -2.50
N VAL A 64 40.66 -18.98 -2.03
CA VAL A 64 39.99 -19.00 -0.72
C VAL A 64 38.56 -19.47 -0.93
N SER A 65 38.17 -20.58 -0.31
CA SER A 65 36.78 -21.05 -0.32
C SER A 65 36.22 -21.17 1.09
N ILE A 66 34.95 -20.79 1.26
CA ILE A 66 34.19 -20.87 2.52
C ILE A 66 32.91 -21.66 2.24
N GLY A 67 32.72 -22.79 2.93
CA GLY A 67 31.61 -23.72 2.70
C GLY A 67 31.79 -24.62 1.47
N GLU A 68 30.98 -25.66 1.37
CA GLU A 68 30.91 -26.60 0.24
C GLU A 68 29.45 -26.80 -0.21
N LEU A 69 29.11 -26.45 -1.45
CA LEU A 69 27.73 -26.48 -1.99
C LEU A 69 26.96 -27.82 -1.81
N ASP A 70 27.67 -28.94 -1.87
CA ASP A 70 27.04 -30.27 -1.71
C ASP A 70 26.55 -30.49 -0.26
N ASP A 71 27.26 -29.92 0.71
CA ASP A 71 27.07 -30.13 2.15
C ASP A 71 26.52 -28.89 2.89
N ASP A 72 26.57 -27.69 2.29
CA ASP A 72 26.21 -26.40 2.88
C ASP A 72 25.16 -25.64 2.04
N LEU A 73 24.41 -24.74 2.70
CA LEU A 73 23.44 -23.85 2.04
C LEU A 73 24.12 -22.82 1.12
N ILE A 74 25.37 -22.46 1.43
CA ILE A 74 26.12 -21.38 0.80
C ILE A 74 27.58 -21.79 0.61
N ALA A 75 28.14 -21.49 -0.56
CA ALA A 75 29.56 -21.55 -0.82
C ALA A 75 30.06 -20.20 -1.33
N VAL A 76 31.22 -19.78 -0.83
CA VAL A 76 31.88 -18.53 -1.21
C VAL A 76 33.27 -18.85 -1.74
N HIS A 77 33.66 -18.22 -2.84
CA HIS A 77 34.98 -18.38 -3.44
C HIS A 77 35.60 -17.04 -3.79
N PHE A 78 36.90 -16.92 -3.58
CA PHE A 78 37.73 -15.81 -3.99
C PHE A 78 39.00 -16.33 -4.68
N ASP A 79 39.28 -15.86 -5.90
CA ASP A 79 40.55 -16.17 -6.58
C ASP A 79 41.74 -15.63 -5.77
N GLU A 80 41.60 -14.40 -5.29
CA GLU A 80 42.57 -13.72 -4.44
C GLU A 80 41.85 -12.86 -3.40
N LEU A 81 42.34 -12.91 -2.16
CA LEU A 81 41.95 -12.04 -1.06
C LEU A 81 43.20 -11.41 -0.45
N SER A 82 43.33 -10.10 -0.51
CA SER A 82 44.42 -9.35 0.11
C SER A 82 43.94 -8.51 1.30
N VAL A 83 44.75 -8.48 2.34
CA VAL A 83 44.48 -7.76 3.60
C VAL A 83 45.69 -6.92 3.95
N GLU A 84 45.52 -5.61 3.90
CA GLU A 84 46.55 -4.60 4.16
C GLU A 84 46.56 -4.20 5.64
N ASP A 85 47.76 -4.19 6.24
CA ASP A 85 48.02 -3.93 7.67
C ASP A 85 47.08 -4.66 8.66
N PRO A 86 46.98 -6.01 8.61
CA PRO A 86 46.17 -6.76 9.57
C PRO A 86 46.74 -6.62 10.98
N ARG A 87 45.89 -6.30 11.96
CA ARG A 87 46.27 -6.07 13.36
C ARG A 87 45.13 -6.34 14.34
N LEU A 88 45.46 -6.44 15.63
CA LEU A 88 44.48 -6.49 16.70
C LEU A 88 44.17 -5.07 17.20
N ALA A 89 42.88 -4.73 17.22
CA ALA A 89 42.34 -3.53 17.82
C ALA A 89 41.86 -3.80 19.27
N PRO A 90 41.51 -2.77 20.07
CA PRO A 90 41.01 -2.97 21.43
C PRO A 90 39.88 -4.00 21.52
N GLY A 91 39.88 -4.81 22.59
CA GLY A 91 38.91 -5.90 22.76
C GLY A 91 39.20 -7.13 21.89
N ASP A 92 40.43 -7.26 21.39
CA ASP A 92 40.88 -8.31 20.47
C ASP A 92 40.06 -8.37 19.16
N ALA A 93 39.54 -7.23 18.73
CA ALA A 93 38.90 -7.11 17.42
C ALA A 93 39.93 -7.21 16.30
N PHE A 94 39.58 -7.85 15.20
CA PHE A 94 40.40 -7.82 14.00
C PHE A 94 40.26 -6.45 13.33
N ALA A 95 41.37 -5.88 12.86
CA ALA A 95 41.35 -4.65 12.09
C ALA A 95 42.30 -4.72 10.89
N ALA A 96 41.91 -4.08 9.80
CA ALA A 96 42.72 -3.97 8.59
C ALA A 96 42.59 -2.55 7.99
N HIS A 97 43.63 -2.09 7.30
CA HIS A 97 43.56 -0.84 6.54
C HIS A 97 42.67 -0.99 5.31
N ALA A 98 42.84 -2.09 4.56
CA ALA A 98 42.02 -2.45 3.42
C ALA A 98 41.90 -3.97 3.30
N VAL A 99 40.73 -4.46 2.92
CA VAL A 99 40.50 -5.83 2.47
C VAL A 99 40.06 -5.77 1.01
N ARG A 100 40.72 -6.51 0.13
CA ARG A 100 40.39 -6.55 -1.31
C ARG A 100 40.21 -7.98 -1.76
N ALA A 101 39.23 -8.22 -2.62
CA ALA A 101 39.11 -9.50 -3.29
C ALA A 101 38.89 -9.31 -4.79
N SER A 102 39.34 -10.28 -5.59
CA SER A 102 39.08 -10.35 -7.02
C SER A 102 38.34 -11.63 -7.39
N ASN A 103 37.48 -11.56 -8.41
CA ASN A 103 36.69 -12.68 -8.94
C ASN A 103 35.97 -13.45 -7.81
N TYR A 104 35.15 -12.70 -7.09
CA TYR A 104 34.36 -13.19 -5.97
C TYR A 104 33.12 -13.91 -6.50
N LYS A 105 32.83 -15.11 -6.00
CA LYS A 105 31.62 -15.87 -6.30
C LYS A 105 30.93 -16.33 -5.02
N VAL A 106 29.61 -16.20 -4.97
CA VAL A 106 28.75 -16.80 -3.94
C VAL A 106 27.68 -17.61 -4.63
N ASP A 107 27.59 -18.88 -4.26
CA ASP A 107 26.53 -19.76 -4.70
C ASP A 107 25.67 -20.15 -3.49
N ILE A 108 24.35 -20.05 -3.65
CA ILE A 108 23.36 -20.42 -2.63
C ILE A 108 22.43 -21.47 -3.23
N HIS A 109 22.33 -22.63 -2.59
CA HIS A 109 21.48 -23.75 -3.02
C HIS A 109 20.29 -23.93 -2.07
N TYR A 110 19.16 -23.33 -2.43
CA TYR A 110 17.97 -23.30 -1.60
C TYR A 110 17.06 -24.51 -1.87
N ASP A 111 17.32 -25.60 -1.15
CA ASP A 111 16.44 -26.77 -1.07
C ASP A 111 15.65 -26.74 0.25
N VAL A 112 14.41 -26.26 0.20
CA VAL A 112 13.52 -26.16 1.38
C VAL A 112 13.31 -27.52 2.03
N ALA A 113 13.21 -28.60 1.26
CA ALA A 113 12.98 -29.93 1.78
C ALA A 113 14.20 -30.46 2.55
N LYS A 114 15.42 -30.17 2.06
CA LYS A 114 16.68 -30.50 2.73
C LYS A 114 16.90 -29.68 4.00
N TRP A 115 16.73 -28.36 3.92
CA TRP A 115 17.15 -27.43 4.97
C TRP A 115 16.05 -27.09 5.99
N PHE A 116 14.79 -27.09 5.56
CA PHE A 116 13.63 -26.72 6.38
C PHE A 116 12.53 -27.79 6.27
N PRO A 117 12.80 -29.06 6.66
CA PRO A 117 11.87 -30.16 6.45
C PRO A 117 10.50 -29.96 7.12
N GLY A 118 10.45 -29.20 8.23
CA GLY A 118 9.20 -28.81 8.88
C GLY A 118 8.35 -27.84 8.05
N LEU A 119 8.98 -26.89 7.36
CA LEU A 119 8.30 -25.95 6.47
C LEU A 119 7.80 -26.68 5.21
N ALA A 120 8.63 -27.55 4.63
CA ALA A 120 8.25 -28.41 3.51
C ALA A 120 7.08 -29.36 3.86
N ALA A 121 7.02 -29.86 5.10
CA ALA A 121 5.90 -30.68 5.59
C ALA A 121 4.59 -29.88 5.73
N LEU A 122 4.70 -28.60 6.08
CA LEU A 122 3.58 -27.65 6.14
C LEU A 122 3.04 -27.34 4.74
N GLU A 123 3.90 -27.02 3.78
CA GLU A 123 3.53 -26.75 2.39
C GLU A 123 2.92 -27.98 1.69
N SER A 124 3.39 -29.19 2.02
CA SER A 124 2.86 -30.45 1.51
C SER A 124 1.63 -30.99 2.26
N GLY A 125 1.12 -30.27 3.28
CA GLY A 125 -0.07 -30.69 4.05
C GLY A 125 0.14 -31.95 4.93
N SER A 126 1.38 -32.33 5.23
CA SER A 126 1.74 -33.59 5.88
C SER A 126 2.02 -33.49 7.40
N SER A 127 1.62 -32.39 8.04
CA SER A 127 1.96 -31.96 9.42
C SER A 127 1.48 -32.85 10.60
N GLY A 128 1.20 -34.13 10.34
CA GLY A 128 0.76 -35.13 11.32
C GLY A 128 1.67 -36.34 11.53
N LYS A 129 2.84 -36.45 10.87
CA LYS A 129 3.77 -37.58 11.09
C LYS A 129 5.10 -37.09 11.69
N GLU A 130 5.43 -37.59 12.87
CA GLU A 130 6.73 -37.36 13.53
C GLU A 130 7.89 -37.76 12.59
N PRO A 131 8.99 -36.99 12.54
CA PRO A 131 10.19 -37.40 11.84
C PRO A 131 10.90 -38.53 12.62
N ASP A 132 11.10 -39.67 11.95
CA ASP A 132 11.69 -40.89 12.51
C ASP A 132 13.07 -40.64 13.15
N LYS A 133 13.25 -41.18 14.36
CA LYS A 133 14.51 -41.20 15.10
C LYS A 133 15.60 -41.95 14.32
N ALA A 134 16.76 -41.32 14.19
CA ALA A 134 18.00 -41.89 13.68
C ALA A 134 18.34 -43.25 14.33
N ALA A 135 18.46 -44.30 13.52
CA ALA A 135 18.82 -45.64 13.97
C ALA A 135 20.34 -45.82 14.08
N SER A 136 20.81 -46.27 15.25
CA SER A 136 22.17 -46.82 15.45
C SER A 136 22.24 -48.32 15.09
N PRO A 137 23.41 -48.87 14.74
CA PRO A 137 23.52 -50.15 14.02
C PRO A 137 23.91 -51.35 14.90
N ALA A 138 23.33 -52.54 14.65
CA ALA A 138 23.91 -53.86 15.00
C ALA A 138 23.16 -55.02 14.27
N PRO A 139 23.66 -56.28 14.23
CA PRO A 139 24.48 -56.79 13.14
C PRO A 139 23.91 -58.02 12.40
N LYS A 140 24.58 -58.33 11.28
CA LYS A 140 24.47 -59.46 10.33
C LYS A 140 23.83 -60.77 10.85
N GLN A 141 22.87 -61.30 10.10
CA GLN A 141 22.85 -62.72 9.66
C GLN A 141 21.90 -62.93 8.46
N LYS A 142 22.39 -63.66 7.45
CA LYS A 142 21.69 -64.22 6.26
C LYS A 142 21.35 -65.71 6.54
N PRO A 143 20.67 -66.46 5.65
CA PRO A 143 19.46 -66.18 4.84
C PRO A 143 18.51 -67.42 4.78
N ALA A 144 17.32 -67.30 4.16
CA ALA A 144 16.85 -68.17 3.03
C ALA A 144 15.31 -68.13 2.79
N LYS A 145 14.96 -67.97 1.49
CA LYS A 145 13.91 -68.63 0.66
C LYS A 145 12.50 -68.86 1.28
N LYS A 146 11.38 -68.65 0.58
CA LYS A 146 11.03 -68.86 -0.84
C LYS A 146 9.59 -68.36 -1.07
N MET A 147 9.30 -67.91 -2.30
CA MET A 147 8.12 -68.18 -3.18
C MET A 147 6.71 -68.33 -2.55
N GLN A 148 5.59 -67.97 -3.16
CA GLN A 148 5.13 -67.29 -4.39
C GLN A 148 3.60 -67.57 -4.43
N GLU A 149 2.88 -66.92 -5.35
CA GLU A 149 1.52 -67.25 -5.85
C GLU A 149 0.34 -66.79 -4.97
N GLU A 150 -0.43 -65.79 -5.42
CA GLU A 150 -1.42 -65.78 -6.52
C GLU A 150 -2.77 -66.40 -6.15
N SER A 151 -3.82 -65.56 -6.19
CA SER A 151 -5.15 -65.80 -6.84
C SER A 151 -6.13 -64.76 -6.27
N ARG A 152 -6.59 -63.74 -7.02
CA ARG A 152 -7.66 -63.74 -8.03
C ARG A 152 -8.98 -64.38 -7.57
N SER A 153 -10.03 -63.56 -7.44
CA SER A 153 -11.33 -63.82 -8.07
C SER A 153 -12.26 -62.60 -8.03
N ASP A 154 -12.84 -62.32 -9.19
CA ASP A 154 -13.91 -61.37 -9.51
C ASP A 154 -15.21 -61.56 -8.72
N ASN A 155 -16.00 -60.47 -8.64
CA ASN A 155 -17.24 -60.24 -9.43
C ASN A 155 -18.36 -59.61 -8.59
N GLN A 156 -18.90 -58.43 -8.98
CA GLN A 156 -20.35 -58.13 -8.96
C GLN A 156 -20.73 -56.73 -9.50
N THR A 157 -21.47 -56.76 -10.62
CA THR A 157 -22.72 -56.05 -11.02
C THR A 157 -23.15 -54.70 -10.42
N ASP A 158 -23.51 -53.82 -11.36
CA ASP A 158 -24.14 -52.49 -11.29
C ASP A 158 -25.51 -52.39 -10.57
N ASP A 159 -25.75 -51.26 -9.87
CA ASP A 159 -27.03 -50.51 -9.94
C ASP A 159 -26.83 -49.01 -9.62
N LYS A 160 -27.59 -48.15 -10.29
CA LYS A 160 -27.37 -46.68 -10.44
C LYS A 160 -28.05 -45.83 -9.36
N THR A 161 -27.38 -44.76 -8.91
CA THR A 161 -27.96 -43.52 -8.33
C THR A 161 -26.99 -42.37 -8.64
N PRO A 162 -27.46 -41.14 -9.00
CA PRO A 162 -26.61 -40.15 -9.66
C PRO A 162 -25.66 -39.47 -8.69
N SER A 163 -24.36 -39.69 -8.88
CA SER A 163 -23.29 -38.99 -8.17
C SER A 163 -23.28 -37.52 -8.58
N ALA A 164 -23.23 -36.64 -7.58
CA ALA A 164 -22.68 -35.30 -7.71
C ALA A 164 -21.29 -35.37 -8.37
N PRO A 165 -20.81 -34.31 -9.05
CA PRO A 165 -19.44 -34.31 -9.56
C PRO A 165 -18.50 -34.48 -8.37
N GLU A 166 -17.83 -35.64 -8.31
CA GLU A 166 -16.62 -35.81 -7.51
C GLU A 166 -15.68 -34.69 -7.96
N ARG A 167 -15.36 -33.79 -7.03
CA ARG A 167 -14.16 -32.98 -7.16
C ARG A 167 -13.01 -33.96 -7.03
N ASP A 168 -12.53 -34.45 -8.17
CA ASP A 168 -11.13 -34.82 -8.31
C ASP A 168 -10.33 -33.51 -8.20
N SER A 169 -10.15 -33.05 -6.97
CA SER A 169 -8.99 -32.26 -6.62
C SER A 169 -8.01 -33.24 -5.98
N GLU A 170 -7.37 -34.06 -6.80
CA GLU A 170 -6.00 -34.45 -6.51
C GLU A 170 -5.22 -33.13 -6.46
N THR A 171 -5.08 -32.57 -5.26
CA THR A 171 -4.00 -31.63 -5.00
C THR A 171 -2.71 -32.41 -5.23
N GLU A 172 -2.15 -32.30 -6.43
CA GLU A 172 -0.75 -32.62 -6.68
C GLU A 172 0.06 -31.81 -5.65
N THR A 173 0.51 -32.48 -4.60
CA THR A 173 1.56 -31.97 -3.72
C THR A 173 2.82 -31.87 -4.56
N THR A 174 3.03 -30.71 -5.19
CA THR A 174 4.29 -30.35 -5.82
C THR A 174 5.32 -30.14 -4.72
N ALA A 175 6.47 -30.82 -4.83
CA ALA A 175 7.58 -30.56 -3.91
C ALA A 175 7.99 -29.08 -4.03
N PRO A 176 8.39 -28.42 -2.92
CA PRO A 176 8.86 -27.04 -2.98
C PRO A 176 10.02 -26.91 -3.97
N PRO A 177 10.06 -25.85 -4.79
CA PRO A 177 11.08 -25.68 -5.81
C PRO A 177 12.45 -25.53 -5.17
N VAL A 178 13.45 -26.20 -5.78
CA VAL A 178 14.86 -25.98 -5.47
C VAL A 178 15.34 -24.78 -6.28
N VAL A 179 15.89 -23.77 -5.61
CA VAL A 179 16.31 -22.52 -6.25
C VAL A 179 17.81 -22.28 -6.03
N ASP A 180 18.54 -22.05 -7.11
CA ASP A 180 19.94 -21.67 -7.07
C ASP A 180 20.11 -20.17 -7.30
N TYR A 181 20.94 -19.53 -6.48
CA TYR A 181 21.41 -18.16 -6.69
C TYR A 181 22.93 -18.18 -6.89
N SER A 182 23.41 -17.66 -8.02
CA SER A 182 24.84 -17.49 -8.29
C SER A 182 25.16 -16.00 -8.41
N PHE A 183 25.85 -15.47 -7.41
CA PHE A 183 26.39 -14.12 -7.38
C PHE A 183 27.86 -14.15 -7.81
N SER A 184 28.26 -13.26 -8.70
CA SER A 184 29.67 -13.04 -9.06
C SER A 184 29.99 -11.55 -9.06
N ALA A 185 31.19 -11.15 -8.66
CA ALA A 185 31.67 -9.79 -8.78
C ALA A 185 33.16 -9.73 -9.15
N GLU A 186 33.55 -8.69 -9.88
CA GLU A 186 34.93 -8.54 -10.35
C GLU A 186 35.87 -8.13 -9.22
N THR A 187 35.46 -7.14 -8.42
CA THR A 187 36.28 -6.63 -7.30
C THR A 187 35.44 -6.33 -6.07
N MET A 188 36.05 -6.50 -4.91
CA MET A 188 35.54 -6.05 -3.61
C MET A 188 36.62 -5.22 -2.92
N LEU A 189 36.22 -4.15 -2.23
CA LEU A 189 37.07 -3.35 -1.34
C LEU A 189 36.32 -3.05 -0.04
N VAL A 190 36.96 -3.26 1.10
CA VAL A 190 36.50 -2.76 2.41
C VAL A 190 37.65 -1.98 3.06
N GLU A 191 37.44 -0.70 3.32
CA GLU A 191 38.43 0.18 3.96
C GLU A 191 38.17 0.34 5.46
N ARG A 192 39.27 0.33 6.23
CA ARG A 192 39.28 0.55 7.68
C ARG A 192 38.32 -0.38 8.43
N LEU A 193 38.29 -1.66 8.02
CA LEU A 193 37.49 -2.69 8.67
C LEU A 193 37.93 -2.87 10.13
N VAL A 194 36.95 -2.87 11.04
CA VAL A 194 37.10 -3.36 12.41
C VAL A 194 36.01 -4.40 12.64
N PHE A 195 36.43 -5.65 12.82
CA PHE A 195 35.56 -6.80 13.02
C PHE A 195 35.71 -7.32 14.46
N PRO A 196 34.77 -7.01 15.37
CA PRO A 196 34.80 -7.48 16.75
C PRO A 196 34.59 -8.99 16.82
N ARG A 197 35.08 -9.63 17.89
CA ARG A 197 34.81 -11.05 18.12
C ARG A 197 33.30 -11.31 18.22
N PRO A 198 32.75 -12.31 17.51
CA PRO A 198 31.36 -12.72 17.65
C PRO A 198 31.00 -13.05 19.10
N PRO A 199 29.73 -12.82 19.50
CA PRO A 199 29.26 -13.22 20.82
C PRO A 199 29.29 -14.74 20.92
N LYS A 200 29.41 -15.25 22.15
CA LYS A 200 29.23 -16.67 22.40
C LYS A 200 27.79 -17.06 22.06
N ALA A 201 27.62 -18.24 21.45
CA ALA A 201 26.30 -18.80 21.22
C ALA A 201 25.50 -18.85 22.53
N LEU A 202 24.24 -18.41 22.47
CA LEU A 202 23.33 -18.51 23.60
C LEU A 202 22.93 -19.98 23.82
N PRO A 203 22.57 -20.38 25.06
CA PRO A 203 21.99 -21.69 25.34
C PRO A 203 20.76 -21.96 24.45
N SER A 204 20.61 -23.20 23.96
CA SER A 204 19.56 -23.59 23.02
C SER A 204 18.13 -23.57 23.61
N ASP A 205 17.99 -23.47 24.93
CA ASP A 205 16.73 -23.34 25.65
C ASP A 205 16.23 -21.88 25.74
N ARG A 206 17.05 -20.91 25.29
CA ARG A 206 16.63 -19.51 25.18
C ARG A 206 15.66 -19.32 24.00
N PRO A 207 14.73 -18.37 24.10
CA PRO A 207 13.89 -17.99 22.97
C PRO A 207 14.74 -17.56 21.77
N VAL A 208 14.37 -18.01 20.57
CA VAL A 208 15.11 -17.74 19.32
C VAL A 208 15.34 -16.24 19.09
N TYR A 209 14.35 -15.40 19.42
CA TYR A 209 14.47 -13.95 19.26
C TYR A 209 15.60 -13.35 20.12
N GLU A 210 15.93 -13.91 21.31
CA GLU A 210 17.05 -13.42 22.13
C GLU A 210 18.39 -13.61 21.40
N THR A 211 18.55 -14.74 20.72
CA THR A 211 19.73 -15.02 19.90
C THR A 211 19.83 -14.03 18.73
N VAL A 212 18.71 -13.81 18.02
CA VAL A 212 18.65 -12.86 16.90
C VAL A 212 19.07 -11.45 17.35
N PHE A 213 18.49 -10.92 18.44
CA PHE A 213 18.82 -9.58 18.92
C PHE A 213 20.23 -9.48 19.52
N SER A 214 20.76 -10.57 20.11
CA SER A 214 22.15 -10.62 20.56
C SER A 214 23.13 -10.49 19.39
N TYR A 215 22.91 -11.21 18.29
CA TYR A 215 23.74 -11.11 17.09
C TYR A 215 23.56 -9.76 16.38
N ALA A 216 22.33 -9.26 16.27
CA ALA A 216 22.06 -7.97 15.66
C ALA A 216 22.71 -6.82 16.45
N GLY A 217 22.69 -6.87 17.79
CA GLY A 217 23.42 -5.93 18.65
C GLY A 217 24.93 -6.06 18.57
N TRP A 218 25.47 -7.25 18.26
CA TRP A 218 26.89 -7.40 17.96
C TRP A 218 27.26 -6.77 16.61
N MET A 219 26.44 -6.94 15.58
CA MET A 219 26.68 -6.38 14.25
C MET A 219 26.81 -4.85 14.25
N THR A 220 26.17 -4.14 15.19
CA THR A 220 26.35 -2.68 15.33
C THR A 220 27.76 -2.28 15.77
N SER A 221 28.57 -3.23 16.23
CA SER A 221 29.96 -3.00 16.63
C SER A 221 30.96 -3.19 15.48
N VAL A 222 30.52 -3.74 14.34
CA VAL A 222 31.33 -3.80 13.12
C VAL A 222 31.51 -2.39 12.57
N ARG A 223 32.73 -2.05 12.13
CA ARG A 223 33.02 -0.74 11.53
C ARG A 223 33.72 -0.89 10.19
N ALA A 224 33.39 0.00 9.27
CA ALA A 224 34.08 0.16 8.00
C ALA A 224 33.81 1.59 7.49
N ASP A 225 34.84 2.26 7.01
CA ASP A 225 34.67 3.61 6.49
C ASP A 225 34.09 3.60 5.08
N TRP A 226 34.46 2.58 4.30
CA TRP A 226 33.98 2.35 2.95
C TRP A 226 33.92 0.84 2.67
N ALA A 227 32.90 0.41 1.94
CA ALA A 227 32.82 -0.92 1.37
C ALA A 227 32.20 -0.81 -0.03
N GLU A 228 32.77 -1.50 -1.01
CA GLU A 228 32.26 -1.55 -2.37
C GLU A 228 32.46 -2.90 -3.03
N VAL A 229 31.57 -3.19 -3.98
CA VAL A 229 31.65 -4.34 -4.88
C VAL A 229 31.29 -3.87 -6.30
N ASN A 230 32.16 -4.15 -7.27
CA ASN A 230 31.99 -3.71 -8.66
C ASN A 230 31.56 -4.87 -9.58
N GLU A 231 30.81 -4.53 -10.62
CA GLU A 231 30.36 -5.44 -11.68
C GLU A 231 29.74 -6.72 -11.12
N VAL A 232 28.74 -6.52 -10.26
CA VAL A 232 28.00 -7.62 -9.64
C VAL A 232 27.05 -8.21 -10.67
N ARG A 233 27.02 -9.53 -10.75
CA ARG A 233 26.07 -10.28 -11.56
C ARG A 233 25.42 -11.38 -10.73
N LEU A 234 24.10 -11.33 -10.64
CA LEU A 234 23.25 -12.32 -9.98
C LEU A 234 22.51 -13.12 -11.04
N GLU A 235 22.62 -14.44 -10.98
CA GLU A 235 21.83 -15.37 -11.76
C GLU A 235 20.94 -16.21 -10.86
N THR A 236 19.72 -16.48 -11.29
CA THR A 236 18.84 -17.45 -10.64
C THR A 236 18.65 -18.69 -11.51
N SER A 237 18.38 -19.84 -10.87
CA SER A 237 17.91 -21.05 -11.54
C SER A 237 16.85 -21.77 -10.70
N GLY A 238 15.82 -22.31 -11.35
CA GLY A 238 14.77 -23.08 -10.68
C GLY A 238 13.66 -22.22 -10.05
N MET A 239 13.55 -20.95 -10.43
CA MET A 239 12.48 -20.08 -9.94
C MET A 239 11.13 -20.43 -10.57
N SER A 240 10.07 -20.46 -9.77
CA SER A 240 8.70 -20.72 -10.22
C SER A 240 8.15 -19.66 -11.17
N GLU A 241 8.57 -18.40 -11.00
CA GLU A 241 8.15 -17.25 -11.82
C GLU A 241 9.10 -17.00 -13.02
N GLY A 242 10.07 -17.88 -13.24
CA GLY A 242 11.07 -17.77 -14.30
C GLY A 242 12.41 -17.22 -13.81
N ASP A 243 13.49 -17.71 -14.41
CA ASP A 243 14.85 -17.34 -14.05
C ASP A 243 15.24 -15.99 -14.66
N PHE A 244 16.15 -15.27 -14.00
CA PHE A 244 16.63 -13.96 -14.45
C PHE A 244 18.14 -13.78 -14.25
N VAL A 245 18.66 -12.76 -14.90
CA VAL A 245 20.02 -12.23 -14.69
C VAL A 245 19.87 -10.77 -14.27
N THR A 246 20.50 -10.41 -13.15
CA THR A 246 20.59 -9.03 -12.69
C THR A 246 22.05 -8.60 -12.65
N THR A 247 22.35 -7.42 -13.20
CA THR A 247 23.68 -6.80 -13.12
C THR A 247 23.61 -5.49 -12.34
N TYR A 248 24.64 -5.22 -11.55
CA TYR A 248 24.83 -3.97 -10.84
C TYR A 248 26.24 -3.45 -11.10
N SER A 249 26.41 -2.19 -11.50
CA SER A 249 27.76 -1.69 -11.83
C SER A 249 28.61 -1.46 -10.57
N LEU A 250 27.99 -0.98 -9.49
CA LEU A 250 28.63 -0.79 -8.19
C LEU A 250 27.57 -0.91 -7.08
N ALA A 251 27.85 -1.70 -6.05
CA ALA A 251 27.18 -1.60 -4.76
C ALA A 251 28.17 -1.02 -3.74
N TYR A 252 27.74 -0.03 -2.95
CA TYR A 252 28.63 0.63 -1.99
C TYR A 252 27.95 0.95 -0.66
N MET A 253 28.78 1.12 0.36
CA MET A 253 28.43 1.57 1.69
C MET A 253 29.55 2.45 2.23
N SER A 254 29.20 3.54 2.90
CA SER A 254 30.14 4.46 3.52
C SER A 254 29.72 4.80 4.93
N GLY A 255 30.71 4.99 5.79
CA GLY A 255 30.44 5.54 7.11
C GLY A 255 29.80 4.54 8.08
N MET A 256 30.14 3.25 8.02
CA MET A 256 29.63 2.25 8.98
C MET A 256 30.32 2.35 10.34
N HIS A 257 29.66 2.99 11.31
CA HIS A 257 30.20 3.24 12.66
C HIS A 257 29.09 3.17 13.71
N ASP A 258 29.32 2.44 14.80
CA ASP A 258 28.45 2.44 15.98
C ASP A 258 26.97 2.16 15.66
N GLY A 259 26.72 1.19 14.76
CA GLY A 259 25.39 0.82 14.31
C GLY A 259 24.76 1.79 13.32
N ARG A 260 25.49 2.79 12.83
CA ARG A 260 25.04 3.75 11.82
C ARG A 260 25.76 3.55 10.50
N VAL A 261 25.07 3.73 9.40
CA VAL A 261 25.64 3.83 8.05
C VAL A 261 25.28 5.21 7.49
N GLU A 262 26.28 5.98 7.07
CA GLU A 262 26.05 7.33 6.57
C GLU A 262 25.39 7.33 5.19
N ARG A 263 25.87 6.47 4.28
CA ARG A 263 25.29 6.28 2.96
C ARG A 263 25.51 4.84 2.49
N ALA A 264 24.56 4.28 1.77
CA ALA A 264 24.73 3.06 0.99
C ALA A 264 23.94 3.22 -0.32
N GLY A 265 24.26 2.43 -1.33
CA GLY A 265 23.55 2.52 -2.59
C GLY A 265 24.10 1.63 -3.68
N ILE A 266 23.47 1.73 -4.84
CA ILE A 266 23.86 1.04 -6.06
C ILE A 266 23.95 2.05 -7.20
N ASN A 267 25.03 2.00 -7.98
CA ASN A 267 25.10 2.67 -9.28
C ASN A 267 24.64 1.65 -10.32
N SER A 268 23.51 1.93 -10.97
CA SER A 268 22.81 1.08 -11.93
C SER A 268 22.43 -0.34 -11.50
N MET A 269 21.22 -0.73 -11.86
CA MET A 269 20.72 -2.10 -11.85
C MET A 269 20.08 -2.36 -13.20
N GLU A 270 20.38 -3.49 -13.82
CA GLU A 270 19.63 -4.02 -14.97
C GLU A 270 19.24 -5.47 -14.68
N GLN A 271 17.97 -5.80 -14.78
CA GLN A 271 17.46 -7.16 -14.69
C GLN A 271 16.80 -7.56 -16.00
N LYS A 272 17.10 -8.77 -16.47
CA LYS A 272 16.52 -9.40 -17.66
C LYS A 272 16.08 -10.82 -17.36
N PRO A 273 14.89 -11.27 -17.79
CA PRO A 273 14.54 -12.68 -17.72
C PRO A 273 15.48 -13.51 -18.61
N LYS A 274 15.71 -14.77 -18.24
CA LYS A 274 16.43 -15.73 -19.10
C LYS A 274 15.54 -16.25 -20.23
N ASP A 275 14.22 -16.26 -20.02
CA ASP A 275 13.24 -16.63 -21.03
C ASP A 275 12.86 -15.42 -21.90
N GLU A 276 13.18 -15.50 -23.20
CA GLU A 276 12.87 -14.45 -24.18
C GLU A 276 11.36 -14.26 -24.43
N THR A 277 10.55 -15.27 -24.09
CA THR A 277 9.08 -15.21 -24.24
C THR A 277 8.39 -14.47 -23.10
N SER A 278 9.13 -14.12 -22.03
CA SER A 278 8.62 -13.32 -20.91
C SER A 278 7.99 -12.01 -21.40
N PRO A 279 6.81 -11.61 -20.87
CA PRO A 279 6.18 -10.33 -21.21
C PRO A 279 6.98 -9.13 -20.70
N LEU A 280 7.69 -9.27 -19.57
CA LEU A 280 8.62 -8.27 -19.06
C LEU A 280 9.99 -8.50 -19.69
N LYS A 281 10.50 -7.53 -20.46
CA LYS A 281 11.77 -7.63 -21.19
C LYS A 281 12.97 -7.15 -20.38
N SER A 282 12.79 -6.12 -19.56
CA SER A 282 13.82 -5.66 -18.62
C SER A 282 13.27 -4.77 -17.52
N VAL A 283 14.03 -4.67 -16.43
CA VAL A 283 13.89 -3.64 -15.40
C VAL A 283 15.23 -2.93 -15.26
N THR A 284 15.24 -1.60 -15.32
CA THR A 284 16.44 -0.80 -15.08
C THR A 284 16.20 0.23 -13.98
N ILE A 285 17.23 0.48 -13.17
CA ILE A 285 17.25 1.53 -12.16
C ILE A 285 18.60 2.23 -12.27
N ASP A 286 18.65 3.54 -12.51
CA ASP A 286 19.94 4.24 -12.70
C ASP A 286 20.75 4.33 -11.40
N SER A 287 20.08 4.53 -10.27
CA SER A 287 20.73 4.48 -8.96
C SER A 287 19.75 4.25 -7.83
N THR A 288 20.25 3.64 -6.76
CA THR A 288 19.56 3.57 -5.46
C THR A 288 20.47 4.16 -4.40
N TYR A 289 19.87 4.77 -3.37
CA TYR A 289 20.64 5.28 -2.24
C TYR A 289 19.82 5.25 -0.96
N VAL A 290 20.51 5.04 0.15
CA VAL A 290 20.01 5.17 1.52
C VAL A 290 20.98 6.09 2.26
N ILE A 291 20.48 7.04 3.04
CA ILE A 291 21.28 7.96 3.83
C ILE A 291 20.85 7.88 5.29
N GLY A 292 21.84 7.79 6.18
CA GLY A 292 21.65 7.87 7.62
C GLY A 292 20.91 6.67 8.22
N THR A 293 21.23 5.45 7.78
CA THR A 293 20.70 4.23 8.39
C THR A 293 21.17 4.11 9.85
N ASP A 294 20.26 3.80 10.77
CA ASP A 294 20.58 3.67 12.21
C ASP A 294 20.01 2.36 12.76
N PHE A 295 20.84 1.31 12.71
CA PHE A 295 20.50 -0.02 13.25
C PHE A 295 20.37 -0.02 14.77
N GLY A 296 21.11 0.86 15.47
CA GLY A 296 20.98 1.02 16.91
C GLY A 296 19.56 1.43 17.32
N LYS A 297 19.00 2.44 16.63
CA LYS A 297 17.60 2.85 16.80
C LYS A 297 16.59 1.76 16.42
N ALA A 298 16.88 0.99 15.37
CA ALA A 298 16.03 -0.15 15.01
C ALA A 298 15.98 -1.18 16.13
N LEU A 299 17.13 -1.52 16.73
CA LEU A 299 17.20 -2.42 17.88
C LEU A 299 16.46 -1.86 19.09
N GLU A 300 16.58 -0.56 19.39
CA GLU A 300 15.81 0.06 20.47
C GLU A 300 14.29 -0.08 20.28
N ALA A 301 13.80 -0.03 19.03
CA ALA A 301 12.38 -0.17 18.71
C ALA A 301 11.89 -1.63 18.73
N LEU A 302 12.74 -2.57 18.31
CA LEU A 302 12.34 -3.96 18.02
C LEU A 302 12.68 -4.96 19.12
N ASP A 303 13.76 -4.76 19.88
CA ASP A 303 14.23 -5.70 20.90
C ASP A 303 13.24 -5.77 22.08
N PRO A 304 12.61 -6.94 22.34
CA PRO A 304 11.68 -7.12 23.45
C PRO A 304 12.28 -6.78 24.82
N ALA A 305 13.60 -6.91 25.00
CA ALA A 305 14.28 -6.57 26.25
C ALA A 305 14.32 -5.05 26.52
N LYS A 306 14.01 -4.22 25.52
CA LYS A 306 13.93 -2.76 25.64
C LYS A 306 12.55 -2.25 26.04
N TYR A 307 11.55 -3.13 26.15
CA TYR A 307 10.19 -2.78 26.57
C TYR A 307 10.12 -2.73 28.11
N VAL A 308 9.57 -1.65 28.67
CA VAL A 308 9.47 -1.49 30.12
C VAL A 308 8.19 -2.16 30.61
N GLY A 309 8.32 -3.26 31.36
CA GLY A 309 7.16 -4.03 31.81
C GLY A 309 6.35 -4.66 30.66
N GLY A 310 6.99 -4.87 29.50
CA GLY A 310 6.33 -5.39 28.29
C GLY A 310 5.58 -4.35 27.46
N VAL A 311 5.63 -3.07 27.85
CA VAL A 311 4.99 -1.96 27.14
C VAL A 311 6.04 -1.09 26.47
N GLY A 312 5.80 -0.75 25.20
CA GLY A 312 6.66 0.14 24.44
C GLY A 312 6.47 1.61 24.78
N ASP A 313 7.50 2.42 24.54
CA ASP A 313 7.46 3.86 24.80
C ASP A 313 6.75 4.70 23.73
N GLY A 314 6.33 4.09 22.61
CA GLY A 314 5.65 4.76 21.51
C GLY A 314 6.51 5.78 20.74
N ARG A 315 7.80 5.93 21.09
CA ARG A 315 8.65 6.99 20.53
C ARG A 315 9.11 6.63 19.12
N ALA A 316 8.82 7.52 18.17
CA ALA A 316 9.35 7.42 16.80
C ALA A 316 10.88 7.59 16.80
N ARG A 317 11.55 6.66 16.15
CA ARG A 317 13.00 6.59 15.98
C ARG A 317 13.29 6.47 14.49
N THR A 318 13.82 7.51 13.86
CA THR A 318 14.19 7.50 12.45
C THR A 318 15.30 6.47 12.21
N ILE A 319 15.01 5.44 11.41
CA ILE A 319 15.94 4.38 11.04
C ILE A 319 16.59 4.62 9.69
N TYR A 320 15.95 5.39 8.80
CA TYR A 320 16.53 5.91 7.57
C TYR A 320 16.16 7.39 7.45
N SER A 321 17.15 8.27 7.27
CA SER A 321 16.88 9.69 7.03
C SER A 321 16.27 9.90 5.65
N GLN A 322 16.80 9.20 4.66
CA GLN A 322 16.37 9.29 3.26
C GLN A 322 16.68 7.98 2.53
N TYR A 323 15.77 7.56 1.66
CA TYR A 323 15.93 6.47 0.70
C TYR A 323 15.43 6.96 -0.64
N GLY A 324 16.10 6.59 -1.74
CA GLY A 324 15.60 6.92 -3.05
C GLY A 324 16.08 6.00 -4.16
N LEU A 325 15.27 5.97 -5.21
CA LEU A 325 15.53 5.31 -6.49
C LEU A 325 15.38 6.35 -7.59
N ASN A 326 16.29 6.34 -8.56
CA ASN A 326 16.24 7.24 -9.70
C ASN A 326 16.06 6.44 -10.98
N ASN A 327 15.19 6.96 -11.86
CA ASN A 327 14.92 6.46 -13.20
C ASN A 327 14.66 4.95 -13.23
N ILE A 328 13.50 4.56 -12.71
CA ILE A 328 13.02 3.18 -12.77
C ILE A 328 12.32 3.01 -14.12
N VAL A 329 12.72 2.02 -14.92
CA VAL A 329 12.08 1.72 -16.20
C VAL A 329 11.78 0.23 -16.28
N LEU A 330 10.53 -0.10 -16.59
CA LEU A 330 10.06 -1.45 -16.85
C LEU A 330 9.68 -1.51 -18.33
N ALA A 331 10.42 -2.32 -19.10
CA ALA A 331 10.14 -2.55 -20.52
C ALA A 331 9.31 -3.83 -20.66
N PHE A 332 8.13 -3.71 -21.28
CA PHE A 332 7.26 -4.82 -21.62
C PHE A 332 7.24 -5.04 -23.13
N ASP A 333 6.62 -6.13 -23.58
CA ASP A 333 6.31 -6.30 -25.00
C ASP A 333 5.23 -5.28 -25.43
N GLY A 334 5.60 -4.28 -26.22
CA GLY A 334 4.71 -3.26 -26.78
C GLY A 334 4.41 -2.06 -25.87
N ALA A 335 5.03 -1.96 -24.69
CA ALA A 335 4.85 -0.82 -23.80
C ALA A 335 6.04 -0.62 -22.85
N THR A 336 6.18 0.61 -22.35
CA THR A 336 7.14 0.99 -21.31
C THR A 336 6.42 1.66 -20.15
N ALA A 337 6.73 1.25 -18.92
CA ALA A 337 6.35 1.98 -17.71
C ALA A 337 7.61 2.56 -17.06
N SER A 338 7.53 3.79 -16.55
CA SER A 338 8.68 4.44 -15.91
C SER A 338 8.27 5.29 -14.70
N ILE A 339 9.23 5.48 -13.80
CA ILE A 339 9.15 6.39 -12.67
C ILE A 339 10.46 7.17 -12.62
N GLY A 340 10.40 8.49 -12.80
CA GLY A 340 11.58 9.35 -12.82
C GLY A 340 12.37 9.34 -11.51
N ASN A 341 11.68 9.38 -10.36
CA ASN A 341 12.31 9.15 -9.06
C ASN A 341 11.27 8.68 -8.03
N ILE A 342 11.72 7.91 -7.04
CA ILE A 342 11.02 7.65 -5.79
C ILE A 342 11.93 8.11 -4.65
N GLU A 343 11.40 8.82 -3.66
CA GLU A 343 12.10 9.22 -2.44
C GLU A 343 11.23 9.00 -1.22
N ALA A 344 11.81 8.47 -0.14
CA ALA A 344 11.19 8.34 1.17
C ALA A 344 12.10 8.99 2.22
N ASN A 345 11.55 9.92 3.01
CA ASN A 345 12.27 10.64 4.04
C ASN A 345 11.71 10.33 5.43
N ASN A 346 12.60 10.29 6.41
CA ASN A 346 12.27 10.05 7.81
C ASN A 346 11.47 8.76 8.02
N VAL A 347 11.96 7.65 7.48
CA VAL A 347 11.39 6.33 7.78
C VAL A 347 11.74 5.99 9.23
N PHE A 348 10.74 5.66 10.03
CA PHE A 348 10.91 5.45 11.45
C PHE A 348 10.29 4.15 11.92
N LEU A 349 10.81 3.65 13.05
CA LEU A 349 10.18 2.62 13.87
C LEU A 349 9.82 3.20 15.22
N ARG A 350 8.84 2.61 15.91
CA ARG A 350 8.54 2.90 17.32
C ARG A 350 8.23 1.61 18.06
N GLN A 351 8.52 1.58 19.35
CA GLN A 351 8.00 0.49 20.17
C GLN A 351 6.48 0.60 20.24
N THR A 352 5.78 -0.50 20.01
CA THR A 352 4.32 -0.53 20.04
C THR A 352 3.83 -0.95 21.43
N ASN A 353 2.51 -1.07 21.66
CA ASN A 353 1.99 -1.38 22.99
C ASN A 353 2.41 -2.77 23.51
N GLN A 354 2.78 -3.68 22.61
CA GLN A 354 3.35 -4.99 22.93
C GLN A 354 4.49 -5.33 21.97
N PRO A 355 5.51 -6.09 22.39
CA PRO A 355 6.65 -6.42 21.54
C PRO A 355 6.24 -7.26 20.32
N VAL A 356 6.04 -6.59 19.18
CA VAL A 356 5.49 -7.22 17.96
C VAL A 356 6.39 -8.33 17.41
N ILE A 357 7.71 -8.15 17.44
CA ILE A 357 8.65 -9.19 16.96
C ILE A 357 8.55 -10.46 17.83
N LYS A 358 8.35 -10.30 19.14
CA LYS A 358 8.12 -11.44 20.03
C LYS A 358 6.84 -12.18 19.63
N GLN A 359 5.74 -11.46 19.42
CA GLN A 359 4.46 -12.05 19.01
C GLN A 359 4.59 -12.81 17.68
N ILE A 360 5.24 -12.20 16.66
CA ILE A 360 5.45 -12.82 15.36
C ILE A 360 6.31 -14.08 15.48
N MET A 361 7.43 -14.00 16.20
CA MET A 361 8.34 -15.15 16.37
C MET A 361 7.70 -16.29 17.16
N GLU A 362 6.92 -15.99 18.19
CA GLU A 362 6.16 -17.00 18.95
C GLU A 362 5.08 -17.65 18.07
N ALA A 363 4.38 -16.86 17.25
CA ALA A 363 3.36 -17.35 16.33
C ALA A 363 3.94 -18.23 15.21
N LEU A 364 5.11 -17.88 14.67
CA LEU A 364 5.85 -18.71 13.71
C LEU A 364 6.40 -20.00 14.35
N GLY A 365 6.64 -20.00 15.67
CA GLY A 365 7.07 -21.17 16.42
C GLY A 365 5.97 -22.22 16.64
N ASP A 366 4.70 -21.82 16.60
CA ASP A 366 3.54 -22.72 16.66
C ASP A 366 2.39 -22.25 15.74
N PRO A 367 2.51 -22.48 14.41
CA PRO A 367 1.53 -22.01 13.42
C PRO A 367 0.11 -22.53 13.66
N LYS A 368 -0.05 -23.67 14.36
CA LYS A 368 -1.36 -24.26 14.69
C LYS A 368 -2.18 -23.36 15.60
N GLN A 369 -1.56 -22.48 16.39
CA GLN A 369 -2.28 -21.49 17.20
C GLN A 369 -2.94 -20.42 16.33
N ILE A 370 -2.31 -20.04 15.22
CA ILE A 370 -2.88 -19.09 14.26
C ILE A 370 -4.07 -19.73 13.55
N GLU A 371 -3.92 -20.99 13.11
CA GLU A 371 -5.00 -21.73 12.45
C GLU A 371 -6.20 -21.98 13.38
N ALA A 372 -5.95 -22.19 14.67
CA ALA A 372 -7.00 -22.42 15.66
C ALA A 372 -7.82 -21.16 15.98
N ASP A 373 -7.22 -19.97 15.91
CA ASP A 373 -7.91 -18.69 16.13
C ASP A 373 -7.33 -17.53 15.29
N PRO A 374 -7.59 -17.54 13.97
CA PRO A 374 -7.02 -16.56 13.05
C PRO A 374 -7.57 -15.15 13.30
N ILE A 375 -8.80 -15.03 13.80
CA ILE A 375 -9.44 -13.74 14.09
C ILE A 375 -8.76 -13.04 15.27
N THR A 376 -8.43 -13.77 16.35
CA THR A 376 -7.69 -13.19 17.48
C THR A 376 -6.28 -12.78 17.06
N PHE A 377 -5.60 -13.60 16.23
CA PHE A 377 -4.30 -13.24 15.69
C PHE A 377 -4.36 -11.95 14.86
N ILE A 378 -5.29 -11.86 13.90
CA ILE A 378 -5.46 -10.68 13.05
C ILE A 378 -5.85 -9.46 13.88
N SER A 379 -6.78 -9.58 14.81
CA SER A 379 -7.23 -8.44 15.64
C SER A 379 -6.21 -7.96 16.66
N THR A 380 -5.19 -8.75 16.99
CA THR A 380 -4.15 -8.40 17.98
C THR A 380 -2.83 -8.02 17.33
N VAL A 381 -2.30 -8.87 16.43
CA VAL A 381 -0.94 -8.72 15.88
C VAL A 381 -0.92 -7.73 14.73
N LEU A 382 -1.94 -7.73 13.86
CA LEU A 382 -1.95 -6.86 12.68
C LEU A 382 -2.00 -5.36 13.06
N PRO A 383 -2.91 -4.89 13.95
CA PRO A 383 -2.89 -3.49 14.39
C PRO A 383 -1.57 -3.11 15.08
N ASN A 384 -0.97 -4.04 15.83
CA ASN A 384 0.30 -3.81 16.49
C ASN A 384 1.43 -3.67 15.45
N TYR A 385 1.44 -4.50 14.41
CA TYR A 385 2.40 -4.45 13.31
C TYR A 385 2.27 -3.18 12.46
N THR A 386 1.06 -2.78 12.07
CA THR A 386 0.88 -1.56 11.27
C THR A 386 1.29 -0.30 12.02
N GLN A 387 1.21 -0.31 13.35
CA GLN A 387 1.70 0.77 14.20
C GLN A 387 3.22 0.79 14.38
N LEU A 388 3.96 -0.25 14.01
CA LEU A 388 5.40 -0.35 14.25
C LEU A 388 6.20 0.70 13.48
N MET A 389 5.77 1.02 12.26
CA MET A 389 6.53 1.83 11.32
C MET A 389 5.72 2.99 10.75
N GLY A 390 6.45 3.96 10.21
CA GLY A 390 5.88 5.02 9.40
C GLY A 390 6.95 5.75 8.61
N VAL A 391 6.51 6.69 7.78
CA VAL A 391 7.35 7.50 6.93
C VAL A 391 6.83 8.94 6.92
N GLY A 392 7.73 9.89 7.11
CA GLY A 392 7.37 11.30 7.18
C GLY A 392 6.98 11.88 5.81
N LEU A 393 7.69 11.49 4.75
CA LEU A 393 7.40 11.93 3.39
C LEU A 393 7.75 10.84 2.38
N VAL A 394 6.88 10.59 1.41
CA VAL A 394 7.14 9.80 0.22
C VAL A 394 6.85 10.67 -1.00
N ARG A 395 7.76 10.67 -1.97
CA ARG A 395 7.58 11.34 -3.25
C ARG A 395 7.83 10.37 -4.38
N ALA A 396 7.02 10.48 -5.43
CA ALA A 396 7.37 9.92 -6.71
C ALA A 396 7.16 10.97 -7.80
N SER A 397 8.03 11.01 -8.80
CA SER A 397 7.92 11.95 -9.91
C SER A 397 7.93 11.24 -11.26
N LYS A 398 7.22 11.82 -12.23
CA LYS A 398 7.14 11.34 -13.61
C LYS A 398 6.81 9.85 -13.69
N ILE A 399 5.64 9.47 -13.17
CA ILE A 399 5.10 8.12 -13.32
C ILE A 399 4.43 8.07 -14.69
N GLU A 400 4.94 7.25 -15.61
CA GLU A 400 4.45 7.21 -16.99
C GLU A 400 4.21 5.76 -17.43
N VAL A 401 3.21 5.56 -18.29
CA VAL A 401 2.99 4.32 -19.03
C VAL A 401 2.70 4.71 -20.49
N LYS A 402 3.51 4.21 -21.42
CA LYS A 402 3.44 4.53 -22.84
C LYS A 402 3.41 3.24 -23.65
N ALA A 403 2.43 3.12 -24.55
CA ALA A 403 2.45 2.09 -25.58
C ALA A 403 3.47 2.45 -26.66
N ASP A 404 4.20 1.47 -27.18
CA ASP A 404 5.28 1.69 -28.15
C ASP A 404 4.77 2.24 -29.50
N ASP A 405 3.52 1.91 -29.85
CA ASP A 405 2.81 2.42 -31.03
C ASP A 405 2.14 3.78 -30.80
N GLU A 406 2.34 4.38 -29.61
CA GLU A 406 1.73 5.62 -29.16
C GLU A 406 0.18 5.61 -29.14
N SER A 407 -0.46 4.42 -29.12
CA SER A 407 -1.91 4.29 -29.04
C SER A 407 -2.49 4.77 -27.70
N PHE A 408 -1.68 4.67 -26.63
CA PHE A 408 -2.01 5.03 -25.26
C PHE A 408 -0.84 5.70 -24.55
N ASP A 409 -1.14 6.77 -23.81
CA ASP A 409 -0.21 7.48 -22.93
C ASP A 409 -0.93 7.83 -21.62
N PHE A 410 -0.34 7.43 -20.50
CA PHE A 410 -0.75 7.80 -19.15
C PHE A 410 0.44 8.39 -18.40
N GLY A 411 0.20 9.49 -17.68
CA GLY A 411 1.22 10.18 -16.92
C GLY A 411 0.68 10.76 -15.62
N VAL A 412 1.53 10.76 -14.60
CA VAL A 412 1.38 11.54 -13.36
C VAL A 412 2.70 12.27 -13.10
N ASN A 413 2.67 13.60 -13.09
CA ASN A 413 3.89 14.39 -12.91
C ASN A 413 4.49 14.23 -11.51
N SER A 414 3.65 14.24 -10.47
CA SER A 414 4.11 14.02 -9.10
C SER A 414 3.07 13.38 -8.20
N PHE A 415 3.59 12.58 -7.27
CA PHE A 415 2.90 12.02 -6.12
C PHE A 415 3.65 12.48 -4.85
N ASP A 416 2.93 13.00 -3.87
CA ASP A 416 3.43 13.34 -2.53
C ASP A 416 2.54 12.67 -1.47
N GLY A 417 3.15 11.91 -0.56
CA GLY A 417 2.50 11.35 0.62
C GLY A 417 3.20 11.83 1.89
N ASN A 418 2.47 12.32 2.89
CA ASN A 418 3.04 12.87 4.13
C ASN A 418 2.47 12.15 5.36
N ASP A 419 3.31 12.02 6.39
CA ASP A 419 2.97 11.48 7.72
C ASP A 419 2.17 10.16 7.64
N ILE A 420 2.70 9.18 6.92
CA ILE A 420 2.08 7.87 6.72
C ILE A 420 2.46 6.95 7.88
N SER A 421 1.48 6.39 8.58
CA SER A 421 1.67 5.42 9.66
C SER A 421 0.45 4.53 9.85
N GLY A 422 0.51 3.56 10.76
CA GLY A 422 -0.66 2.76 11.15
C GLY A 422 -1.84 3.54 11.73
N ASN A 423 -1.68 4.84 12.03
CA ASN A 423 -2.77 5.69 12.53
C ASN A 423 -3.51 6.43 11.40
N GLY A 424 -2.92 6.54 10.22
CA GLY A 424 -3.45 7.37 9.14
C GLY A 424 -2.37 7.93 8.20
N ILE A 425 -2.81 8.81 7.33
CA ILE A 425 -2.00 9.54 6.34
C ILE A 425 -2.30 11.02 6.50
N GLY A 426 -1.29 11.84 6.79
CA GLY A 426 -1.45 13.29 6.92
C GLY A 426 -1.91 13.94 5.62
N ALA A 427 -1.28 13.60 4.50
CA ALA A 427 -1.74 14.02 3.17
C ALA A 427 -1.31 13.05 2.07
N PHE A 428 -2.13 12.94 1.04
CA PHE A 428 -1.89 12.26 -0.23
C PHE A 428 -2.21 13.25 -1.34
N THR A 429 -1.26 13.53 -2.23
CA THR A 429 -1.45 14.47 -3.35
C THR A 429 -0.91 13.89 -4.65
N LEU A 430 -1.71 13.95 -5.71
CA LEU A 430 -1.30 13.71 -7.10
C LEU A 430 -1.43 15.01 -7.89
N ARG A 431 -0.43 15.31 -8.73
CA ARG A 431 -0.44 16.50 -9.60
C ARG A 431 -0.23 16.12 -11.05
N ASP A 432 -0.94 16.85 -11.91
CA ASP A 432 -0.90 16.73 -13.37
C ASP A 432 -1.02 15.28 -13.85
N ILE A 433 -2.20 14.70 -13.61
CA ILE A 433 -2.60 13.41 -14.16
C ILE A 433 -3.06 13.64 -15.59
N THR A 434 -2.54 12.88 -16.55
CA THR A 434 -2.94 12.94 -17.95
C THR A 434 -3.15 11.53 -18.48
N ALA A 435 -4.17 11.35 -19.32
CA ALA A 435 -4.41 10.12 -20.05
C ALA A 435 -4.86 10.45 -21.47
N SER A 436 -4.35 9.74 -22.46
CA SER A 436 -4.81 9.89 -23.84
C SER A 436 -4.83 8.55 -24.58
N SER A 437 -5.81 8.39 -25.46
CA SER A 437 -5.94 7.24 -26.33
C SER A 437 -6.23 7.72 -27.76
N LYS A 438 -5.35 7.36 -28.70
CA LYS A 438 -5.53 7.70 -30.12
C LYS A 438 -6.71 6.96 -30.72
N ASP A 439 -6.88 5.68 -30.37
CA ASP A 439 -7.93 4.81 -30.93
C ASP A 439 -9.35 5.31 -30.62
N THR A 440 -9.55 5.84 -29.42
CA THR A 440 -10.85 6.38 -28.99
C THR A 440 -10.97 7.89 -29.20
N SER A 441 -9.86 8.57 -29.54
CA SER A 441 -9.76 10.04 -29.58
C SER A 441 -10.18 10.71 -28.27
N ILE A 442 -9.93 10.03 -27.14
CA ILE A 442 -10.21 10.54 -25.79
C ILE A 442 -8.94 11.12 -25.18
N LYS A 443 -9.06 12.30 -24.57
CA LYS A 443 -8.01 12.92 -23.75
C LYS A 443 -8.58 13.35 -22.41
N GLY A 444 -7.95 12.94 -21.33
CA GLY A 444 -8.30 13.30 -19.97
C GLY A 444 -7.14 13.98 -19.26
N SER A 445 -7.43 14.99 -18.45
CA SER A 445 -6.47 15.56 -17.52
C SER A 445 -7.10 15.92 -16.18
N LEU A 446 -6.31 15.84 -15.12
CA LEU A 446 -6.64 16.34 -13.79
C LEU A 446 -5.41 17.04 -13.21
N SER A 447 -5.50 18.33 -12.90
CA SER A 447 -4.35 19.09 -12.39
C SER A 447 -3.99 18.72 -10.95
N LEU A 448 -4.98 18.47 -10.09
CA LEU A 448 -4.75 18.16 -8.68
C LEU A 448 -5.78 17.16 -8.15
N LEU A 449 -5.30 16.16 -7.42
CA LEU A 449 -6.09 15.39 -6.46
C LEU A 449 -5.36 15.43 -5.12
N THR A 450 -6.03 15.88 -4.05
CA THR A 450 -5.48 15.90 -2.70
C THR A 450 -6.46 15.32 -1.71
N LEU A 451 -5.99 14.44 -0.83
CA LEU A 451 -6.69 13.97 0.35
C LEU A 451 -5.83 14.33 1.57
N GLN A 452 -6.40 14.96 2.59
CA GLN A 452 -5.69 15.30 3.83
C GLN A 452 -6.41 14.74 5.05
N ASP A 453 -5.63 14.57 6.11
CA ASP A 453 -6.06 14.04 7.40
C ASP A 453 -6.85 12.73 7.26
N ILE A 454 -6.28 11.76 6.54
CA ILE A 454 -6.84 10.43 6.44
C ILE A 454 -6.60 9.72 7.78
N ARG A 455 -7.67 9.42 8.50
CA ARG A 455 -7.64 8.76 9.80
C ARG A 455 -8.14 7.34 9.64
N PHE A 456 -7.33 6.36 10.03
CA PHE A 456 -7.77 4.97 10.03
C PHE A 456 -8.53 4.67 11.32
N GLY A 457 -9.74 4.13 11.17
CA GLY A 457 -10.56 3.69 12.29
C GLY A 457 -10.04 2.41 12.95
N SER A 458 -10.75 1.99 13.99
CA SER A 458 -10.52 0.77 14.75
C SER A 458 -10.87 -0.46 13.91
N LEU A 459 -9.84 -1.09 13.33
CA LEU A 459 -9.98 -2.40 12.70
C LEU A 459 -10.59 -3.43 13.67
N ALA A 460 -10.27 -3.36 14.97
CA ALA A 460 -10.85 -4.23 15.97
C ALA A 460 -12.38 -4.09 16.06
N SER A 461 -12.91 -2.87 16.00
CA SER A 461 -14.36 -2.62 16.01
C SER A 461 -15.04 -3.17 14.76
N LEU A 462 -14.39 -3.09 13.59
CA LEU A 462 -14.89 -3.71 12.35
C LEU A 462 -14.83 -5.24 12.38
N LEU A 463 -13.77 -5.81 12.95
CA LEU A 463 -13.61 -7.26 13.07
C LEU A 463 -14.62 -7.86 14.06
N ASP A 464 -14.93 -7.17 15.16
CA ASP A 464 -15.96 -7.61 16.11
C ASP A 464 -17.35 -7.67 15.47
N LEU A 465 -17.66 -6.69 14.62
CA LEU A 465 -18.87 -6.70 13.78
C LEU A 465 -18.87 -7.92 12.82
N GLY A 466 -17.76 -8.15 12.12
CA GLY A 466 -17.60 -9.27 11.19
C GLY A 466 -17.70 -10.65 11.85
N LYS A 467 -17.17 -10.79 13.08
CA LYS A 467 -17.27 -12.01 13.87
C LYS A 467 -18.71 -12.37 14.17
N SER A 468 -19.50 -11.41 14.66
CA SER A 468 -20.93 -11.62 14.94
C SER A 468 -21.68 -12.16 13.71
N ALA A 469 -21.44 -11.57 12.53
CA ALA A 469 -22.03 -12.03 11.28
C ALA A 469 -21.57 -13.44 10.88
N SER A 470 -20.28 -13.77 11.05
CA SER A 470 -19.75 -15.10 10.73
C SER A 470 -20.31 -16.22 11.60
N GLU A 471 -20.69 -15.91 12.84
CA GLU A 471 -21.32 -16.84 13.78
C GLU A 471 -22.84 -16.97 13.56
N GLY A 472 -23.39 -16.27 12.57
CA GLY A 472 -24.83 -16.23 12.29
C GLY A 472 -25.63 -15.41 13.31
N ASN A 473 -24.94 -14.63 14.16
CA ASN A 473 -25.56 -13.75 15.15
C ASN A 473 -25.77 -12.36 14.54
N GLN A 474 -26.88 -11.70 14.91
CA GLN A 474 -27.00 -10.27 14.64
C GLN A 474 -26.02 -9.51 15.55
N PRO A 475 -25.22 -8.57 15.01
CA PRO A 475 -24.36 -7.74 15.84
C PRO A 475 -25.20 -6.93 16.83
N SER A 476 -24.68 -6.75 18.04
CA SER A 476 -25.35 -5.92 19.04
C SER A 476 -25.40 -4.45 18.60
N GLY A 477 -26.40 -3.72 19.08
CA GLY A 477 -26.51 -2.27 18.86
C GLY A 477 -25.23 -1.51 19.18
N GLU A 478 -24.59 -1.86 20.29
CA GLU A 478 -23.33 -1.25 20.73
C GLU A 478 -22.17 -1.57 19.78
N ALA A 479 -22.07 -2.80 19.28
CA ALA A 479 -21.05 -3.16 18.30
C ALA A 479 -21.24 -2.42 16.97
N MET A 480 -22.48 -2.22 16.52
CA MET A 480 -22.79 -1.42 15.33
C MET A 480 -22.45 0.06 15.55
N ARG A 481 -22.79 0.60 16.73
CA ARG A 481 -22.46 1.97 17.12
C ARG A 481 -20.96 2.20 17.12
N GLU A 482 -20.22 1.31 17.75
CA GLU A 482 -18.77 1.38 17.84
C GLU A 482 -18.11 1.26 16.46
N ALA A 483 -18.60 0.37 15.59
CA ALA A 483 -18.13 0.25 14.21
C ALA A 483 -18.41 1.50 13.37
N LEU A 484 -19.58 2.15 13.52
CA LEU A 484 -19.91 3.38 12.81
C LEU A 484 -19.08 4.57 13.31
N VAL A 485 -18.97 4.73 14.63
CA VAL A 485 -18.29 5.87 15.25
C VAL A 485 -16.78 5.75 15.08
N ASN A 486 -16.21 4.57 15.34
CA ASN A 486 -14.76 4.39 15.43
C ASN A 486 -14.18 3.50 14.36
N GLY A 487 -14.96 2.69 13.64
CA GLY A 487 -14.44 1.70 12.69
C GLY A 487 -14.08 2.26 11.31
N GLY A 488 -14.72 3.35 10.89
CA GLY A 488 -14.56 3.91 9.55
C GLY A 488 -13.22 4.61 9.31
N THR A 489 -12.78 4.63 8.05
CA THR A 489 -11.75 5.59 7.63
C THR A 489 -12.41 6.94 7.39
N SER A 490 -11.82 8.01 7.92
CA SER A 490 -12.30 9.38 7.71
C SER A 490 -11.24 10.28 7.09
N PHE A 491 -11.68 11.39 6.52
CA PHE A 491 -10.84 12.34 5.78
C PHE A 491 -11.19 13.74 6.22
N GLY A 492 -10.20 14.59 6.52
CA GLY A 492 -10.44 16.00 6.87
C GLY A 492 -10.68 16.87 5.64
N PHE A 493 -10.05 16.55 4.52
CA PHE A 493 -10.16 17.33 3.30
C PHE A 493 -9.97 16.44 2.06
N ILE A 494 -10.78 16.65 1.03
CA ILE A 494 -10.62 16.10 -0.31
C ILE A 494 -10.72 17.26 -1.28
N GLU A 495 -9.80 17.38 -2.21
CA GLU A 495 -9.81 18.36 -3.29
C GLU A 495 -9.47 17.72 -4.61
N LEU A 496 -10.25 18.09 -5.62
CA LEU A 496 -10.01 17.82 -7.02
C LEU A 496 -10.01 19.17 -7.75
N SER A 497 -8.99 19.45 -8.56
CA SER A 497 -8.90 20.71 -9.33
C SER A 497 -8.62 20.45 -10.80
N THR A 498 -9.39 21.15 -11.65
CA THR A 498 -9.25 21.17 -13.11
C THR A 498 -9.27 19.78 -13.73
N LEU A 499 -10.43 19.13 -13.71
CA LEU A 499 -10.70 17.95 -14.52
C LEU A 499 -11.18 18.39 -15.92
N SER A 500 -10.60 17.81 -16.96
CA SER A 500 -11.04 17.98 -18.34
C SER A 500 -11.04 16.62 -19.05
N VAL A 501 -12.12 16.32 -19.75
CA VAL A 501 -12.24 15.13 -20.60
C VAL A 501 -12.74 15.58 -21.97
N GLU A 502 -11.90 15.49 -22.98
CA GLU A 502 -12.23 15.71 -24.37
C GLU A 502 -12.55 14.38 -25.05
N SER A 503 -13.67 14.33 -25.76
CA SER A 503 -14.09 13.15 -26.52
C SER A 503 -14.80 13.54 -27.82
N PRO A 504 -15.04 12.61 -28.75
CA PRO A 504 -15.86 12.87 -29.94
C PRO A 504 -17.29 13.32 -29.63
N LEU A 505 -17.82 13.04 -28.44
CA LEU A 505 -19.17 13.42 -28.00
C LEU A 505 -19.21 14.83 -27.37
N GLY A 506 -18.06 15.49 -27.23
CA GLY A 506 -17.91 16.79 -26.59
C GLY A 506 -16.96 16.75 -25.40
N SER A 507 -16.79 17.93 -24.77
CA SER A 507 -15.89 18.11 -23.64
C SER A 507 -16.66 18.22 -22.33
N VAL A 508 -16.25 17.45 -21.33
CA VAL A 508 -16.72 17.56 -19.94
C VAL A 508 -15.61 18.19 -19.11
N GLY A 509 -15.95 19.16 -18.26
CA GLY A 509 -14.98 19.87 -17.42
C GLY A 509 -15.48 20.09 -16.00
N LEU A 510 -14.57 20.20 -15.05
CA LEU A 510 -14.85 20.59 -13.67
C LEU A 510 -13.67 21.42 -13.15
N SER A 511 -13.92 22.66 -12.72
CA SER A 511 -12.85 23.54 -12.24
C SER A 511 -12.35 23.15 -10.86
N SER A 512 -13.25 22.84 -9.94
CA SER A 512 -12.88 22.31 -8.63
C SER A 512 -14.01 21.53 -7.98
N LEU A 513 -13.66 20.58 -7.12
CA LEU A 513 -14.53 19.93 -6.16
C LEU A 513 -13.78 19.81 -4.84
N ALA A 514 -14.40 20.20 -3.74
CA ALA A 514 -13.81 20.10 -2.42
C ALA A 514 -14.82 19.57 -1.40
N LEU A 515 -14.36 18.67 -0.53
CA LEU A 515 -15.08 18.20 0.64
C LEU A 515 -14.19 18.46 1.86
N THR A 516 -14.67 19.23 2.82
CA THR A 516 -14.04 19.39 4.14
C THR A 516 -14.90 18.66 5.15
N SER A 517 -14.29 18.00 6.14
CA SER A 517 -15.01 17.37 7.23
C SER A 517 -14.32 17.62 8.56
N GLY A 518 -15.12 17.75 9.62
CA GLY A 518 -14.65 18.18 10.92
C GLY A 518 -15.58 17.78 12.05
N ASP A 519 -15.28 18.27 13.24
CA ASP A 519 -16.05 18.04 14.47
C ASP A 519 -16.31 16.55 14.74
N TYR A 520 -15.28 15.72 14.57
CA TYR A 520 -15.43 14.27 14.64
C TYR A 520 -15.86 13.76 16.02
N MET A 521 -16.82 12.84 16.02
CA MET A 521 -17.04 11.90 17.11
C MET A 521 -16.39 10.58 16.73
N GLY A 522 -15.22 10.29 17.31
CA GLY A 522 -14.38 9.19 16.84
C GLY A 522 -13.85 9.48 15.43
N THR A 523 -14.25 8.66 14.47
CA THR A 523 -14.00 8.83 13.02
C THR A 523 -15.20 9.38 12.26
N LEU A 524 -16.38 9.47 12.88
CA LEU A 524 -17.60 9.98 12.27
C LEU A 524 -17.61 11.52 12.27
N PRO A 525 -17.60 12.19 11.10
CA PRO A 525 -17.67 13.66 11.06
C PRO A 525 -19.05 14.13 11.50
N GLN A 526 -19.10 15.16 12.35
CA GLN A 526 -20.35 15.85 12.70
C GLN A 526 -20.58 17.08 11.83
N ARG A 527 -19.58 17.53 11.07
CA ARG A 527 -19.72 18.59 10.08
C ARG A 527 -19.02 18.22 8.78
N SER A 528 -19.68 18.47 7.65
CA SER A 528 -19.12 18.31 6.32
C SER A 528 -19.53 19.45 5.40
N ASP A 529 -18.57 20.06 4.73
CA ASP A 529 -18.77 21.13 3.76
C ASP A 529 -18.36 20.61 2.38
N PHE A 530 -19.30 20.53 1.44
CA PHE A 530 -19.09 20.08 0.06
C PHE A 530 -19.25 21.26 -0.90
N THR A 531 -18.35 21.41 -1.87
CA THR A 531 -18.45 22.40 -2.93
C THR A 531 -17.97 21.84 -4.26
N PHE A 532 -18.54 22.32 -5.36
CA PHE A 532 -18.03 22.10 -6.70
C PHE A 532 -18.22 23.35 -7.56
N THR A 533 -17.26 23.66 -8.41
CA THR A 533 -17.25 24.86 -9.25
C THR A 533 -17.12 24.49 -10.72
N SER A 534 -18.02 25.03 -11.52
CA SER A 534 -18.04 24.96 -12.98
C SER A 534 -17.90 23.53 -13.51
N LEU A 535 -18.90 22.69 -13.19
CA LEU A 535 -19.15 21.42 -13.88
C LEU A 535 -19.78 21.75 -15.24
N SER A 536 -18.97 21.67 -16.30
CA SER A 536 -19.39 21.89 -17.68
C SER A 536 -19.70 20.56 -18.36
N LEU A 537 -20.92 20.39 -18.86
CA LEU A 537 -21.35 19.20 -19.60
C LEU A 537 -22.18 19.55 -20.85
N PRO A 538 -21.97 18.90 -22.00
CA PRO A 538 -22.86 19.03 -23.14
C PRO A 538 -24.27 18.54 -22.77
N VAL A 539 -25.30 19.30 -23.13
CA VAL A 539 -26.72 18.94 -22.88
C VAL A 539 -27.04 17.57 -23.50
N ALA A 540 -26.44 17.26 -24.65
CA ALA A 540 -26.61 15.98 -25.34
C ALA A 540 -26.15 14.74 -24.53
N LEU A 541 -25.38 14.92 -23.45
CA LEU A 541 -24.94 13.83 -22.57
C LEU A 541 -25.90 13.57 -21.39
N LEU A 542 -26.96 14.37 -21.22
CA LEU A 542 -27.96 14.14 -20.17
C LEU A 542 -28.80 12.89 -20.48
N MET A 543 -29.18 12.15 -19.43
CA MET A 543 -29.91 10.88 -19.58
C MET A 543 -31.41 11.05 -19.88
N ASP A 544 -32.02 12.18 -19.48
CA ASP A 544 -33.44 12.43 -19.69
C ASP A 544 -33.67 13.16 -21.02
N GLU A 545 -34.19 12.44 -22.01
CA GLU A 545 -34.47 12.98 -23.36
C GLU A 545 -35.45 14.16 -23.34
N THR A 546 -36.36 14.22 -22.37
CA THR A 546 -37.31 15.34 -22.22
C THR A 546 -36.54 16.59 -21.80
N VAL A 547 -35.67 16.46 -20.80
CA VAL A 547 -34.81 17.56 -20.33
C VAL A 547 -33.88 18.01 -21.46
N VAL A 548 -33.27 17.08 -22.21
CA VAL A 548 -32.43 17.40 -23.38
C VAL A 548 -33.22 18.22 -24.40
N SER A 549 -34.42 17.75 -24.77
CA SER A 549 -35.27 18.41 -25.77
C SER A 549 -35.69 19.81 -25.32
N GLU A 550 -36.07 19.96 -24.05
CA GLU A 550 -36.50 21.23 -23.49
C GLU A 550 -35.35 22.24 -23.42
N LEU A 551 -34.20 21.85 -22.89
CA LEU A 551 -33.01 22.70 -22.80
C LEU A 551 -32.50 23.11 -24.19
N THR A 552 -32.45 22.16 -25.12
CA THR A 552 -32.09 22.44 -26.52
C THR A 552 -33.10 23.40 -27.16
N GLY A 553 -34.40 23.21 -26.91
CA GLY A 553 -35.46 24.10 -27.38
C GLY A 553 -35.38 25.52 -26.80
N MET A 554 -34.79 25.67 -25.60
CA MET A 554 -34.47 26.95 -24.97
C MET A 554 -33.12 27.53 -25.41
N GLY A 555 -32.37 26.82 -26.26
CA GLY A 555 -31.09 27.25 -26.84
C GLY A 555 -29.86 26.97 -25.97
N TYR A 556 -29.94 26.02 -25.04
CA TYR A 556 -28.78 25.56 -24.27
C TYR A 556 -28.10 24.38 -24.98
N GLU A 557 -26.80 24.51 -25.23
CA GLU A 557 -25.97 23.43 -25.80
C GLU A 557 -25.08 22.78 -24.73
N THR A 558 -24.70 23.54 -23.72
CA THR A 558 -23.85 23.14 -22.59
C THR A 558 -24.47 23.64 -21.30
N LEU A 559 -24.38 22.86 -20.23
CA LEU A 559 -24.68 23.30 -18.86
C LEU A 559 -23.37 23.55 -18.12
N ASP A 560 -23.27 24.69 -17.46
CA ASP A 560 -22.24 24.98 -16.46
C ASP A 560 -22.93 25.12 -15.11
N VAL A 561 -22.64 24.20 -14.20
CA VAL A 561 -23.26 24.13 -12.87
C VAL A 561 -22.20 24.25 -11.79
N SER A 562 -22.49 25.03 -10.76
CA SER A 562 -21.69 25.10 -9.52
C SER A 562 -22.61 24.90 -8.32
N GLY A 563 -22.08 24.41 -7.22
CA GLY A 563 -22.88 24.26 -6.02
C GLY A 563 -22.07 24.05 -4.76
N GLY A 564 -22.80 24.07 -3.64
CA GLY A 564 -22.24 23.85 -2.32
C GLY A 564 -23.32 23.36 -1.36
N LEU A 565 -22.87 22.76 -0.25
CA LEU A 565 -23.72 22.26 0.81
C LEU A 565 -22.92 22.13 2.09
N THR A 566 -23.48 22.57 3.22
CA THR A 566 -22.96 22.28 4.56
C THR A 566 -23.93 21.36 5.29
N VAL A 567 -23.41 20.26 5.82
CA VAL A 567 -24.16 19.32 6.68
C VAL A 567 -23.57 19.41 8.07
N SER A 568 -24.40 19.62 9.09
CA SER A 568 -23.99 19.45 10.49
C SER A 568 -24.98 18.59 11.26
N TRP A 569 -24.46 17.66 12.07
CA TRP A 569 -25.27 16.70 12.81
C TRP A 569 -24.74 16.52 14.24
N ASP A 570 -25.51 16.99 15.21
CA ASP A 570 -25.29 16.63 16.62
C ASP A 570 -25.84 15.21 16.82
N ALA A 571 -24.95 14.23 16.71
CA ALA A 571 -25.29 12.82 16.76
C ALA A 571 -25.89 12.39 18.11
N GLU A 572 -25.59 13.09 19.22
CA GLU A 572 -26.17 12.79 20.53
C GLU A 572 -27.59 13.33 20.66
N LYS A 573 -27.82 14.57 20.21
CA LYS A 573 -29.15 15.21 20.27
C LYS A 573 -30.06 14.78 19.13
N GLY A 574 -29.50 14.26 18.04
CA GLY A 574 -30.24 13.95 16.82
C GLY A 574 -30.68 15.19 16.05
N ASP A 575 -29.88 16.26 16.10
CA ASP A 575 -30.17 17.57 15.50
C ASP A 575 -29.36 17.71 14.20
N LEU A 576 -30.03 17.70 13.05
CA LEU A 576 -29.43 17.70 11.72
C LEU A 576 -29.77 19.01 10.99
N HIS A 577 -28.74 19.74 10.57
CA HIS A 577 -28.85 20.93 9.74
C HIS A 577 -28.22 20.66 8.37
N LEU A 578 -28.96 21.05 7.34
CA LEU A 578 -28.52 21.10 5.96
C LEU A 578 -28.55 22.57 5.55
N GLU A 579 -27.40 23.22 5.60
CA GLU A 579 -27.25 24.67 5.43
C GLU A 579 -26.58 24.99 4.10
N ASP A 580 -26.84 26.20 3.58
CA ASP A 580 -26.14 26.74 2.40
C ASP A 580 -26.22 25.84 1.15
N LEU A 581 -27.22 24.96 1.04
CA LEU A 581 -27.40 24.09 -0.13
C LEU A 581 -27.67 24.99 -1.33
N THR A 582 -26.69 25.16 -2.20
CA THR A 582 -26.74 26.06 -3.35
C THR A 582 -26.44 25.29 -4.62
N LEU A 583 -27.27 25.47 -5.65
CA LEU A 583 -27.05 24.99 -7.01
C LEU A 583 -27.26 26.16 -7.97
N LYS A 584 -26.19 26.58 -8.64
CA LYS A 584 -26.19 27.65 -9.64
C LYS A 584 -25.93 27.06 -11.01
N ALA A 585 -26.79 27.35 -11.97
CA ALA A 585 -26.59 27.03 -13.38
C ALA A 585 -26.42 28.32 -14.18
N ALA A 586 -25.33 28.41 -14.96
CA ALA A 586 -25.02 29.57 -15.78
C ALA A 586 -26.17 29.89 -16.75
N ASP A 587 -26.48 31.19 -16.89
CA ASP A 587 -27.59 31.70 -17.72
C ASP A 587 -28.97 31.10 -17.42
N MET A 588 -29.14 30.44 -16.27
CA MET A 588 -30.39 29.81 -15.84
C MET A 588 -30.88 30.38 -14.51
N GLY A 589 -30.03 30.35 -13.48
CA GLY A 589 -30.36 30.84 -12.14
C GLY A 589 -29.64 30.10 -11.02
N ALA A 590 -30.10 30.31 -9.80
CA ALA A 590 -29.60 29.61 -8.62
C ALA A 590 -30.76 29.15 -7.72
N VAL A 591 -30.66 27.95 -7.19
CA VAL A 591 -31.51 27.45 -6.10
C VAL A 591 -30.65 27.44 -4.84
N SER A 592 -31.11 28.08 -3.77
CA SER A 592 -30.54 27.90 -2.43
C SER A 592 -31.57 27.30 -1.48
N SER A 593 -31.15 26.51 -0.50
CA SER A 593 -32.05 25.89 0.46
C SER A 593 -31.38 25.63 1.81
N ASP A 594 -32.20 25.62 2.85
CA ASP A 594 -31.80 25.28 4.21
C ASP A 594 -32.85 24.33 4.81
N PHE A 595 -32.42 23.29 5.51
CA PHE A 595 -33.29 22.34 6.20
C PHE A 595 -32.79 22.06 7.60
N HIS A 596 -33.71 22.04 8.57
CA HIS A 596 -33.43 21.69 9.96
C HIS A 596 -34.39 20.59 10.39
N LEU A 597 -33.81 19.44 10.71
CA LEU A 597 -34.50 18.24 11.18
C LEU A 597 -34.02 17.87 12.58
N ASP A 598 -34.92 17.40 13.43
CA ASP A 598 -34.57 16.83 14.73
C ASP A 598 -35.10 15.39 14.89
N GLY A 599 -34.72 14.72 15.98
CA GLY A 599 -35.19 13.36 16.28
C GLY A 599 -34.43 12.26 15.54
N LEU A 600 -33.20 12.54 15.10
CA LEU A 600 -32.32 11.59 14.41
C LEU A 600 -31.07 11.23 15.25
N PRO A 601 -31.17 10.78 16.52
CA PRO A 601 -30.00 10.51 17.34
C PRO A 601 -29.26 9.24 16.86
N LEU A 602 -27.95 9.17 17.15
CA LEU A 602 -27.13 8.00 16.83
C LEU A 602 -27.69 6.72 17.45
N SER A 603 -28.36 6.80 18.61
CA SER A 603 -29.00 5.65 19.26
C SER A 603 -30.03 4.94 18.37
N LEU A 604 -30.52 5.56 17.28
CA LEU A 604 -31.37 4.89 16.30
C LEU A 604 -30.67 3.70 15.62
N ILE A 605 -29.35 3.76 15.46
CA ILE A 605 -28.57 2.68 14.84
C ILE A 605 -28.29 1.50 15.78
N GLU A 606 -28.51 1.68 17.08
CA GLU A 606 -28.38 0.60 18.07
C GLU A 606 -29.49 -0.46 17.91
N LYS A 607 -30.56 -0.15 17.16
CA LYS A 607 -31.67 -1.05 16.87
C LYS A 607 -32.03 -1.04 15.37
N PRO A 608 -31.26 -1.73 14.52
CA PRO A 608 -31.42 -1.68 13.06
C PRO A 608 -32.81 -2.04 12.57
N GLU A 609 -33.46 -3.00 13.22
CA GLU A 609 -34.82 -3.44 12.94
C GLU A 609 -35.88 -2.37 13.21
N GLU A 610 -35.58 -1.38 14.03
CA GLU A 610 -36.47 -0.25 14.34
C GLU A 610 -36.19 0.98 13.47
N ILE A 611 -35.08 1.05 12.70
CA ILE A 611 -34.65 2.28 12.00
C ILE A 611 -35.76 2.89 11.14
N GLU A 612 -36.42 2.11 10.27
CA GLU A 612 -37.47 2.64 9.39
C GLU A 612 -38.64 3.24 10.19
N ALA A 613 -39.06 2.55 11.26
CA ALA A 613 -40.12 3.03 12.13
C ALA A 613 -39.71 4.31 12.87
N ARG A 614 -38.46 4.40 13.30
CA ARG A 614 -37.91 5.55 14.03
C ARG A 614 -37.60 6.74 13.14
N MET A 615 -37.21 6.54 11.89
CA MET A 615 -37.03 7.62 10.91
C MET A 615 -38.33 8.41 10.69
N LYS A 616 -39.50 7.76 10.83
CA LYS A 616 -40.81 8.43 10.77
C LYS A 616 -41.10 9.29 12.00
N GLU A 617 -40.37 9.10 13.09
CA GLU A 617 -40.46 9.91 14.32
C GLU A 617 -39.61 11.19 14.24
N ALA A 618 -38.75 11.33 13.24
CA ALA A 618 -38.00 12.56 13.00
C ALA A 618 -38.94 13.71 12.64
N ASN A 619 -38.57 14.93 13.05
CA ASN A 619 -39.41 16.11 12.89
C ASN A 619 -38.79 17.11 11.94
N LEU A 620 -39.63 17.74 11.13
CA LEU A 620 -39.30 18.95 10.40
C LEU A 620 -39.40 20.14 11.35
N VAL A 621 -38.28 20.79 11.63
CA VAL A 621 -38.22 22.03 12.44
C VAL A 621 -38.37 23.24 11.53
N SER A 622 -37.58 23.31 10.46
CA SER A 622 -37.72 24.36 9.44
C SER A 622 -37.16 23.94 8.08
N ALA A 623 -37.66 24.56 7.02
CA ALA A 623 -37.10 24.47 5.68
C ALA A 623 -37.27 25.80 4.93
N SER A 624 -36.32 26.13 4.08
CA SER A 624 -36.37 27.28 3.19
C SER A 624 -35.84 26.89 1.82
N VAL A 625 -36.47 27.36 0.75
CA VAL A 625 -36.03 27.17 -0.63
C VAL A 625 -36.17 28.51 -1.35
N THR A 626 -35.07 29.03 -1.86
CA THR A 626 -35.04 30.25 -2.68
C THR A 626 -34.60 29.92 -4.09
N TYR A 627 -35.36 30.39 -5.06
CA TYR A 627 -34.95 30.40 -6.46
C TYR A 627 -34.63 31.84 -6.89
N GLY A 628 -33.40 32.08 -7.34
CA GLY A 628 -32.96 33.30 -8.00
C GLY A 628 -32.91 33.09 -9.52
N ASN A 629 -33.64 33.91 -10.28
CA ASN A 629 -33.68 33.80 -11.73
C ASN A 629 -32.38 34.33 -12.36
N GLY A 630 -31.82 33.54 -13.28
CA GLY A 630 -30.66 33.91 -14.10
C GLY A 630 -30.96 33.93 -15.59
N GLY A 631 -32.22 33.77 -16.00
CA GLY A 631 -32.67 33.87 -17.39
C GLY A 631 -33.46 32.67 -17.91
N ILE A 632 -33.54 31.55 -17.16
CA ILE A 632 -34.30 30.37 -17.62
C ILE A 632 -35.80 30.65 -17.67
N VAL A 633 -36.33 31.52 -16.79
CA VAL A 633 -37.76 31.84 -16.76
C VAL A 633 -38.17 32.53 -18.05
N GLU A 634 -37.42 33.54 -18.48
CA GLU A 634 -37.58 34.21 -19.78
C GLU A 634 -37.57 33.20 -20.92
N LYS A 635 -36.51 32.37 -20.99
CA LYS A 635 -36.33 31.39 -22.07
C LYS A 635 -37.43 30.35 -22.12
N ALA A 636 -37.93 29.88 -20.97
CA ALA A 636 -39.05 28.95 -20.89
C ALA A 636 -40.34 29.58 -21.42
N PHE A 637 -40.64 30.82 -21.03
CA PHE A 637 -41.80 31.56 -21.53
C PHE A 637 -41.69 31.84 -23.03
N GLU A 638 -40.52 32.23 -23.53
CA GLU A 638 -40.27 32.43 -24.95
C GLU A 638 -40.43 31.13 -25.76
N ALA A 639 -39.88 30.01 -25.27
CA ALA A 639 -40.00 28.70 -25.91
C ALA A 639 -41.46 28.26 -25.98
N GLN A 640 -42.23 28.45 -24.89
CA GLN A 640 -43.65 28.09 -24.86
C GLN A 640 -44.52 29.04 -25.72
N ALA A 641 -44.21 30.34 -25.72
CA ALA A 641 -44.92 31.31 -26.55
C ALA A 641 -44.68 31.04 -28.05
N LYS A 642 -43.46 30.68 -28.45
CA LYS A 642 -43.13 30.23 -29.81
C LYS A 642 -43.95 29.01 -30.23
N LYS A 643 -44.13 28.00 -29.36
CA LYS A 643 -45.00 26.83 -29.62
C LYS A 643 -46.46 27.23 -29.86
N ASN A 644 -46.92 28.31 -29.22
CA ASN A 644 -48.30 28.79 -29.29
C ASN A 644 -48.53 29.92 -30.31
N GLY A 645 -47.51 30.33 -31.06
CA GLY A 645 -47.60 31.47 -31.98
C GLY A 645 -47.88 32.81 -31.28
N GLN A 646 -47.47 32.94 -30.01
CA GLN A 646 -47.66 34.11 -29.17
C GLN A 646 -46.33 34.78 -28.81
N ASP A 647 -46.42 35.97 -28.23
CA ASP A 647 -45.29 36.69 -27.66
C ASP A 647 -45.05 36.27 -26.20
N GLY A 648 -43.78 36.13 -25.79
CA GLY A 648 -43.40 35.64 -24.46
C GLY A 648 -43.87 36.54 -23.33
N ASP A 649 -43.77 37.86 -23.49
CA ASP A 649 -44.20 38.82 -22.49
C ASP A 649 -45.72 38.81 -22.33
N LYS A 650 -46.44 38.72 -23.45
CA LYS A 650 -47.90 38.55 -23.42
C LYS A 650 -48.32 37.28 -22.71
N LEU A 651 -47.60 36.18 -22.91
CA LEU A 651 -47.89 34.92 -22.21
C LEU A 651 -47.68 35.08 -20.69
N ARG A 652 -46.59 35.73 -20.26
CA ARG A 652 -46.34 36.04 -18.83
C ARG A 652 -47.45 36.89 -18.22
N GLU A 653 -47.83 37.98 -18.88
CA GLU A 653 -48.91 38.86 -18.41
C GLU A 653 -50.24 38.11 -18.28
N ASN A 654 -50.56 37.26 -19.26
CA ASN A 654 -51.77 36.45 -19.24
C ASN A 654 -51.79 35.46 -18.07
N ILE A 655 -50.67 34.77 -17.80
CA ILE A 655 -50.58 33.84 -16.66
C ILE A 655 -50.68 34.61 -15.34
N ALA A 656 -49.96 35.73 -15.19
CA ALA A 656 -50.04 36.54 -13.99
C ALA A 656 -51.46 37.09 -13.75
N GLY A 657 -52.19 37.45 -14.80
CA GLY A 657 -53.59 37.88 -14.72
C GLY A 657 -54.59 36.74 -14.43
N ALA A 658 -54.24 35.51 -14.81
CA ALA A 658 -55.04 34.31 -14.51
C ALA A 658 -54.77 33.72 -13.13
N LEU A 659 -53.72 34.18 -12.42
CA LEU A 659 -53.28 33.63 -11.16
C LEU A 659 -54.39 33.56 -10.06
N PRO A 660 -55.28 34.55 -9.88
CA PRO A 660 -56.36 34.45 -8.90
C PRO A 660 -57.30 33.27 -9.16
N LEU A 661 -57.56 32.97 -10.44
CA LEU A 661 -58.35 31.80 -10.83
C LEU A 661 -57.57 30.52 -10.59
N MET A 662 -56.27 30.50 -10.88
CA MET A 662 -55.40 29.35 -10.65
C MET A 662 -55.23 29.01 -9.17
N LEU A 663 -55.29 30.00 -8.27
CA LEU A 663 -55.21 29.80 -6.81
C LEU A 663 -56.58 29.50 -6.16
N SER A 664 -57.66 29.43 -6.95
CA SER A 664 -59.01 29.19 -6.43
C SER A 664 -59.18 27.83 -5.74
N PHE A 665 -58.36 26.83 -6.11
CA PHE A 665 -58.33 25.51 -5.44
C PHE A 665 -57.94 25.59 -3.96
N LEU A 666 -57.31 26.68 -3.53
CA LEU A 666 -56.99 26.90 -2.12
C LEU A 666 -58.25 27.20 -1.29
N GLU A 667 -59.41 27.51 -1.88
CA GLU A 667 -60.69 27.72 -1.17
C GLU A 667 -60.62 28.65 0.08
N ASP A 668 -59.59 29.50 0.17
CA ASP A 668 -59.27 30.35 1.31
C ASP A 668 -58.76 31.71 0.81
N PRO A 669 -59.57 32.78 0.89
CA PRO A 669 -59.19 34.10 0.40
C PRO A 669 -57.96 34.70 1.09
N LYS A 670 -57.70 34.37 2.37
CA LYS A 670 -56.51 34.87 3.07
C LYS A 670 -55.26 34.18 2.58
N LEU A 671 -55.37 32.87 2.33
CA LEU A 671 -54.27 32.09 1.79
C LEU A 671 -53.98 32.51 0.35
N GLN A 672 -55.01 32.62 -0.49
CA GLN A 672 -54.88 33.15 -1.85
C GLN A 672 -54.13 34.49 -1.87
N ALA A 673 -54.53 35.46 -1.05
CA ALA A 673 -53.84 36.75 -0.97
C ALA A 673 -52.37 36.66 -0.53
N LYS A 674 -52.01 35.66 0.31
CA LYS A 674 -50.64 35.41 0.76
C LYS A 674 -49.72 34.96 -0.38
N PHE A 675 -50.24 34.15 -1.31
CA PHE A 675 -49.46 33.58 -2.43
C PHE A 675 -49.59 34.40 -3.73
N GLU A 676 -50.75 35.01 -3.98
CA GLU A 676 -51.06 35.71 -5.23
C GLU A 676 -50.05 36.82 -5.52
N LYS A 677 -49.83 37.73 -4.57
CA LYS A 677 -48.96 38.89 -4.80
C LYS A 677 -47.50 38.48 -5.05
N PRO A 678 -46.83 37.68 -4.20
CA PRO A 678 -45.45 37.24 -4.45
C PRO A 678 -45.29 36.49 -5.77
N ILE A 679 -46.19 35.54 -6.07
CA ILE A 679 -46.09 34.75 -7.31
C ILE A 679 -46.34 35.65 -8.54
N ALA A 680 -47.31 36.56 -8.50
CA ALA A 680 -47.55 37.51 -9.59
C ALA A 680 -46.39 38.48 -9.80
N ASP A 681 -45.79 38.99 -8.71
CA ASP A 681 -44.63 39.87 -8.75
C ASP A 681 -43.42 39.14 -9.38
N PHE A 682 -43.21 37.87 -9.02
CA PHE A 682 -42.17 37.03 -9.63
C PHE A 682 -42.45 36.73 -11.11
N ILE A 683 -43.68 36.34 -11.50
CA ILE A 683 -43.98 36.02 -12.92
C ILE A 683 -43.79 37.25 -13.82
N LYS A 684 -44.11 38.46 -13.33
CA LYS A 684 -44.00 39.71 -14.10
C LYS A 684 -42.57 40.22 -14.21
N ASP A 685 -41.79 40.11 -13.14
CA ASP A 685 -40.40 40.57 -13.05
C ASP A 685 -39.59 39.54 -12.27
N PRO A 686 -39.21 38.41 -12.90
CA PRO A 686 -38.62 37.28 -12.21
C PRO A 686 -37.19 37.59 -11.77
N LYS A 687 -37.01 37.85 -10.47
CA LYS A 687 -35.68 38.02 -9.85
C LYS A 687 -35.42 36.96 -8.79
N SER A 688 -36.30 36.84 -7.81
CA SER A 688 -36.20 35.81 -6.78
C SER A 688 -37.57 35.41 -6.24
N ILE A 689 -37.71 34.16 -5.78
CA ILE A 689 -38.86 33.68 -5.03
C ILE A 689 -38.40 32.73 -3.93
N THR A 690 -38.85 32.96 -2.71
CA THR A 690 -38.48 32.16 -1.53
C THR A 690 -39.73 31.54 -0.92
N LEU A 691 -39.69 30.22 -0.76
CA LEU A 691 -40.65 29.40 -0.04
C LEU A 691 -40.06 29.06 1.34
N THR A 692 -40.79 29.32 2.41
CA THR A 692 -40.39 28.99 3.78
C THR A 692 -41.41 28.05 4.41
N MET A 693 -40.94 27.11 5.21
CA MET A 693 -41.73 26.20 6.05
C MET A 693 -41.17 26.33 7.46
N ALA A 694 -41.94 26.93 8.36
CA ALA A 694 -41.51 27.24 9.72
C ALA A 694 -42.70 27.00 10.67
N PRO A 695 -43.08 25.73 10.91
CA PRO A 695 -44.20 25.39 11.77
C PRO A 695 -43.97 25.91 13.20
N ASP A 696 -45.05 26.23 13.92
CA ASP A 696 -44.97 26.76 15.30
C ASP A 696 -44.31 25.77 16.29
N LYS A 697 -44.31 24.48 15.94
CA LYS A 697 -43.65 23.38 16.65
C LYS A 697 -43.07 22.41 15.61
N PRO A 698 -41.98 21.68 15.92
CA PRO A 698 -41.50 20.61 15.06
C PRO A 698 -42.62 19.63 14.70
N VAL A 699 -42.72 19.28 13.41
CA VAL A 699 -43.79 18.40 12.88
C VAL A 699 -43.20 17.03 12.52
N PRO A 700 -43.66 15.93 13.13
CA PRO A 700 -43.19 14.59 12.78
C PRO A 700 -43.51 14.20 11.33
N PHE A 701 -42.60 13.51 10.64
CA PHE A 701 -42.88 13.00 9.29
C PHE A 701 -44.10 12.07 9.23
N ALA A 702 -44.34 11.28 10.29
CA ALA A 702 -45.55 10.47 10.42
C ALA A 702 -46.86 11.27 10.45
N GLU A 703 -46.83 12.56 10.78
CA GLU A 703 -47.99 13.45 10.65
C GLU A 703 -48.16 13.95 9.23
N LEU A 704 -47.06 14.20 8.50
CA LEU A 704 -47.09 14.60 7.10
C LEU A 704 -47.70 13.51 6.19
N GLU A 705 -47.41 12.22 6.48
CA GLU A 705 -48.03 11.08 5.77
C GLU A 705 -49.56 11.02 5.96
N LYS A 706 -50.10 11.62 7.02
CA LYS A 706 -51.54 11.62 7.32
C LYS A 706 -52.27 12.80 6.67
N VAL A 707 -51.54 13.77 6.11
CA VAL A 707 -52.14 14.93 5.47
C VAL A 707 -52.80 14.50 4.16
N ASN A 708 -54.05 14.91 3.97
CA ASN A 708 -54.78 14.62 2.74
C ASN A 708 -54.19 15.44 1.59
N THR A 709 -53.52 14.79 0.63
CA THR A 709 -52.93 15.43 -0.55
C THR A 709 -53.96 16.07 -1.48
N ASP A 710 -55.23 15.68 -1.39
CA ASP A 710 -56.34 16.31 -2.12
C ASP A 710 -56.74 17.67 -1.50
N LYS A 711 -56.22 18.01 -0.32
CA LYS A 711 -56.45 19.28 0.40
C LYS A 711 -55.12 19.99 0.73
N PRO A 712 -54.47 20.59 -0.27
CA PRO A 712 -53.16 21.23 -0.10
C PRO A 712 -53.13 22.35 0.95
N ASN A 713 -54.27 22.94 1.29
CA ASN A 713 -54.39 23.95 2.36
C ASN A 713 -54.01 23.43 3.75
N ASP A 714 -54.33 22.17 4.04
CA ASP A 714 -54.06 21.57 5.35
C ASP A 714 -52.55 21.48 5.56
N LEU A 715 -51.82 21.09 4.51
CA LEU A 715 -50.35 21.06 4.50
C LEU A 715 -49.75 22.46 4.64
N ILE A 716 -50.26 23.43 3.87
CA ILE A 716 -49.80 24.82 3.91
C ILE A 716 -49.94 25.43 5.32
N ARG A 717 -51.03 25.12 6.01
CA ARG A 717 -51.29 25.60 7.37
C ARG A 717 -50.42 24.88 8.39
N LEU A 718 -50.31 23.55 8.28
CA LEU A 718 -49.51 22.72 9.18
C LEU A 718 -48.03 23.14 9.18
N LEU A 719 -47.46 23.34 7.99
CA LEU A 719 -46.07 23.72 7.81
C LEU A 719 -45.82 25.24 7.89
N ASN A 720 -46.89 26.03 8.12
CA ASN A 720 -46.85 27.49 8.12
C ASN A 720 -46.14 28.06 6.87
N VAL A 721 -46.52 27.59 5.69
CA VAL A 721 -45.80 27.88 4.44
C VAL A 721 -45.89 29.36 4.08
N GLY A 722 -44.76 30.03 3.93
CA GLY A 722 -44.64 31.43 3.50
C GLY A 722 -44.01 31.56 2.11
N VAL A 723 -44.44 32.56 1.34
CA VAL A 723 -43.82 32.91 0.05
C VAL A 723 -43.52 34.40 0.00
N ILE A 724 -42.30 34.74 -0.40
CA ILE A 724 -41.88 36.11 -0.73
C ILE A 724 -41.20 36.12 -2.09
N ALA A 725 -41.22 37.25 -2.78
CA ALA A 725 -40.61 37.41 -4.09
C ALA A 725 -39.89 38.74 -4.21
N ASN A 726 -38.79 38.75 -4.97
CA ASN A 726 -37.98 39.91 -5.33
C ASN A 726 -37.49 40.71 -4.12
N GLN A 727 -37.09 40.00 -3.06
CA GLN A 727 -36.55 40.54 -1.81
C GLN A 727 -35.16 40.01 -1.54
#